data_AF-A0A6J3ASP4-F1
#
_entry.id   AF-A0A6J3ASP4-F1
#
_cell.length_a   1.000
_cell.length_b   1.000
_cell.length_c   1.000
_cell.angle_alpha   90.00
_cell.angle_beta   90.00
_cell.angle_gamma   90.00
#
_symmetry.space_group_name_H-M   'P 1'
#
loop_
_entity.id
_entity.type
_entity.pdbx_description
1 polymer ?
#
loop_
_entity_poly.entity_id
_entity_poly.type
_entity_poly.pdbx_seq_one_letter_code
_entity_poly.pdbx_strand_id
1 'polypeptide(L)'
;MALCLVADFDLRKDVLPWLRAQRAASEAAGARGGGPGARDVLENSYDSLRVLNVERNGNIVYTCKDNKGNVFFGLYDYQTKQNEHLYTFEKDLQVISCSVNRERTLLAASLVQAAKDGRRNELQPGSKCLTLLVEIHPVNNVKVLKAVDSCIWVQFLYPHVESHPLPENHLLLISEEKYIEQFHVQVIQEDGNKVVIKNSGQLPREKVAEDFVWAQWDMSEQRLYYIDLKKSRSILKCIQFYSNEHFNVMFEAPLDISLSDSGFKLVNFGCDDLRDQEKLSKHLTLYVFTNRTGSLCVCYCPNVDSWEQITYSVFYFHKGHSKTFTVALGSVDSRVTKGITFLNLDYYVAVYLPGHFFHLLNIQHPDLICHSLFLTGNNEVIDMLPHRPFQSLSGTLVLDGGSGKLYRVLLNQSYLLEFLRDTRLDCERMALLHCVLSCGRDPRRLEAKIIQWISENISACHSFDLIQEFIIASSYWSIYPETSNMDKLLPYSSLLTWNTEIPGITLVTEEIPLPLMKVHSFKGYWEKLNSNLEYAKYSKPHLHYNNGVVRREWHSLISEEKTGKRSSLVYVRNILDNAIKVISNLQAKTLEPRLTPLFQEEDNHQRLLMGLVSGLRAIWVLMVSELKDHLLRHLQGVEKKKIEQMVLDYISKLLDLICQILEASWRKHNLHPWVLHFNRRASAAEFAVFHIMTRILEATRSLFLPLPPGFHTLHTILGVHCLPLHNLLHYIDNGVLLLTETAVTRLMKVSNFLVDLDNTEKNEKLKFSIIVRLPPHIGQKICRLWDHPMSSNIISRNHVKRLLQDYSKQPRSSVMDKSSFSLEFLPLNYFIEILTDVESSNPALYAFEGHDNVDAKFVEEAALKHTTMLLGL
;
A
#
# COMPACT_ATOMS: atom_id res chain seq x y z
N MET A 1 -9.35 -3.77 -18.71
CA MET A 1 -10.43 -3.68 -17.70
C MET A 1 -9.80 -3.43 -16.33
N ALA A 2 -10.21 -2.38 -15.61
CA ALA A 2 -9.66 -2.03 -14.29
C ALA A 2 -9.97 -3.09 -13.22
N LEU A 3 -11.11 -3.78 -13.36
CA LEU A 3 -11.49 -4.92 -12.55
C LEU A 3 -11.21 -6.23 -13.29
N CYS A 4 -10.76 -7.24 -12.56
CA CYS A 4 -10.63 -8.62 -12.99
C CYS A 4 -11.68 -9.45 -12.24
N LEU A 5 -12.58 -10.08 -12.98
CA LEU A 5 -13.62 -10.95 -12.44
C LEU A 5 -13.15 -12.41 -12.54
N VAL A 6 -12.76 -12.99 -11.41
CA VAL A 6 -12.39 -14.41 -11.34
C VAL A 6 -13.62 -15.19 -10.90
N ALA A 7 -14.12 -16.11 -11.73
CA ALA A 7 -15.26 -16.93 -11.34
C ALA A 7 -14.82 -17.98 -10.31
N ASP A 8 -15.32 -17.85 -9.08
CA ASP A 8 -15.13 -18.83 -8.00
C ASP A 8 -16.17 -19.98 -8.13
N PHE A 9 -17.32 -19.71 -8.74
CA PHE A 9 -18.37 -20.70 -9.02
C PHE A 9 -19.22 -20.31 -10.24
N ASP A 10 -19.61 -21.31 -11.04
CA ASP A 10 -20.54 -21.16 -12.17
C ASP A 10 -21.63 -22.23 -12.10
N LEU A 11 -22.85 -21.82 -11.75
CA LEU A 11 -24.02 -22.69 -11.60
C LEU A 11 -24.24 -23.62 -12.81
N ARG A 12 -23.97 -23.14 -14.04
CA ARG A 12 -24.16 -23.94 -15.25
C ARG A 12 -23.01 -24.92 -15.53
N LYS A 13 -21.81 -24.67 -15.01
CA LYS A 13 -20.66 -25.55 -15.20
C LYS A 13 -20.49 -26.55 -14.06
N ASP A 14 -20.69 -26.09 -12.83
CA ASP A 14 -20.35 -26.85 -11.63
C ASP A 14 -21.52 -27.71 -11.13
N VAL A 15 -22.76 -27.30 -11.38
CA VAL A 15 -23.97 -27.98 -10.86
C VAL A 15 -24.76 -28.71 -11.94
N LEU A 16 -24.98 -28.07 -13.09
CA LEU A 16 -25.83 -28.60 -14.15
C LEU A 16 -25.40 -29.99 -14.67
N PRO A 17 -24.10 -30.31 -14.87
CA PRO A 17 -23.69 -31.65 -15.31
C PRO A 17 -24.02 -32.73 -14.28
N TRP A 18 -23.86 -32.43 -12.99
CA TRP A 18 -24.17 -33.35 -11.91
C TRP A 18 -25.67 -33.62 -11.80
N LEU A 19 -26.51 -32.59 -11.89
CA LEU A 19 -27.98 -32.75 -11.91
C LEU A 19 -28.45 -33.62 -13.08
N ARG A 20 -27.81 -33.47 -14.26
CA ARG A 20 -28.09 -34.32 -15.43
C ARG A 20 -27.69 -35.78 -15.19
N ALA A 21 -26.51 -36.01 -14.59
CA ALA A 21 -26.04 -37.36 -14.27
C ALA A 21 -26.95 -38.04 -13.23
N GLN A 22 -27.40 -37.31 -12.21
CA GLN A 22 -28.30 -37.84 -11.18
C GLN A 22 -29.68 -38.21 -11.75
N ARG A 23 -30.23 -37.38 -12.65
CA ARG A 23 -31.48 -37.72 -13.38
C ARG A 23 -31.31 -38.90 -14.31
N ALA A 24 -30.21 -38.98 -15.07
CA ALA A 24 -29.93 -40.12 -15.94
C ALA A 24 -29.80 -41.43 -15.14
N ALA A 25 -29.20 -41.39 -13.95
CA ALA A 25 -29.11 -42.55 -13.06
C ALA A 25 -30.50 -42.95 -12.50
N SER A 26 -31.35 -41.99 -12.15
CA SER A 26 -32.71 -42.25 -11.68
C SER A 26 -33.62 -42.82 -12.78
N GLU A 27 -33.51 -42.32 -14.01
CA GLU A 27 -34.23 -42.83 -15.19
C GLU A 27 -33.72 -44.22 -15.63
N ALA A 28 -32.42 -44.49 -15.49
CA ALA A 28 -31.87 -45.83 -15.75
C ALA A 28 -32.34 -46.87 -14.72
N ALA A 29 -32.61 -46.45 -13.48
CA ALA A 29 -33.16 -47.31 -12.43
C ALA A 29 -34.70 -47.51 -12.53
N GLY A 30 -35.41 -46.62 -13.25
CA GLY A 30 -36.85 -46.72 -13.52
C GLY A 30 -37.14 -47.15 -14.97
N ALA A 31 -37.43 -48.43 -15.19
CA ALA A 31 -37.58 -49.02 -16.52
C ALA A 31 -38.59 -48.29 -17.45
N ARG A 32 -38.09 -47.96 -18.66
CA ARG A 32 -38.77 -47.85 -19.97
C ARG A 32 -40.11 -47.10 -20.05
N GLY A 33 -40.07 -45.89 -20.60
CA GLY A 33 -41.24 -45.29 -21.26
C GLY A 33 -41.16 -43.77 -21.48
N GLY A 34 -40.31 -43.29 -22.40
CA GLY A 34 -40.29 -41.88 -22.78
C GLY A 34 -40.06 -41.71 -24.27
N GLY A 35 -41.11 -41.34 -25.02
CA GLY A 35 -41.05 -41.11 -26.46
C GLY A 35 -40.23 -39.86 -26.86
N PRO A 36 -39.99 -39.65 -28.16
CA PRO A 36 -39.03 -38.67 -28.68
C PRO A 36 -39.31 -37.20 -28.35
N GLY A 37 -40.49 -36.85 -27.83
CA GLY A 37 -40.81 -35.51 -27.31
C GLY A 37 -40.28 -35.20 -25.90
N ALA A 38 -39.68 -36.17 -25.19
CA ALA A 38 -39.12 -35.97 -23.85
C ALA A 38 -37.79 -35.19 -23.87
N ARG A 39 -37.08 -35.12 -25.00
CA ARG A 39 -35.80 -34.40 -25.13
C ARG A 39 -35.98 -32.88 -25.18
N ASP A 40 -37.03 -32.37 -25.83
CA ASP A 40 -37.31 -30.91 -25.90
C ASP A 40 -37.92 -30.36 -24.61
N VAL A 41 -38.61 -31.18 -23.82
CA VAL A 41 -39.10 -30.82 -22.47
C VAL A 41 -37.95 -30.82 -21.44
N LEU A 42 -36.84 -31.52 -21.74
CA LEU A 42 -35.69 -31.70 -20.86
C LEU A 42 -34.85 -30.43 -20.68
N GLU A 43 -34.81 -29.53 -21.68
CA GLU A 43 -34.08 -28.25 -21.58
C GLU A 43 -34.83 -27.21 -20.72
N ASN A 44 -36.16 -27.18 -20.80
CA ASN A 44 -36.99 -26.16 -20.11
C ASN A 44 -37.06 -26.32 -18.57
N SER A 45 -36.74 -27.49 -18.00
CA SER A 45 -36.74 -27.69 -16.53
C SER A 45 -35.61 -26.93 -15.83
N TYR A 46 -34.47 -26.76 -16.51
CA TYR A 46 -33.27 -26.13 -15.93
C TYR A 46 -33.30 -24.60 -15.96
N ASP A 47 -34.31 -23.99 -16.58
CA ASP A 47 -34.54 -22.54 -16.53
C ASP A 47 -34.91 -22.05 -15.12
N SER A 48 -35.33 -22.97 -14.25
CA SER A 48 -35.63 -22.70 -12.84
C SER A 48 -34.41 -22.80 -11.91
N LEU A 49 -33.24 -23.21 -12.43
CA LEU A 49 -32.02 -23.39 -11.64
C LEU A 49 -31.49 -22.03 -11.18
N ARG A 50 -31.42 -21.84 -9.85
CA ARG A 50 -30.94 -20.59 -9.25
C ARG A 50 -30.18 -20.82 -7.95
N VAL A 51 -29.24 -19.92 -7.67
CA VAL A 51 -28.56 -19.83 -6.37
C VAL A 51 -29.54 -19.19 -5.37
N LEU A 52 -29.72 -19.82 -4.22
CA LEU A 52 -30.57 -19.31 -3.14
C LEU A 52 -29.75 -18.56 -2.11
N ASN A 53 -28.62 -19.12 -1.69
CA ASN A 53 -27.82 -18.55 -0.61
C ASN A 53 -26.35 -18.99 -0.69
N VAL A 54 -25.46 -18.22 -0.06
CA VAL A 54 -24.03 -18.54 0.12
C VAL A 54 -23.73 -18.54 1.61
N GLU A 55 -23.39 -19.71 2.15
CA GLU A 55 -23.13 -19.91 3.56
C GLU A 55 -21.74 -19.40 3.99
N ARG A 56 -21.52 -19.23 5.30
CA ARG A 56 -20.26 -18.70 5.86
C ARG A 56 -19.01 -19.47 5.43
N ASN A 57 -19.12 -20.79 5.26
CA ASN A 57 -18.01 -21.65 4.83
C ASN A 57 -17.75 -21.59 3.31
N GLY A 58 -18.51 -20.78 2.57
CA GLY A 58 -18.45 -20.65 1.12
C GLY A 58 -19.32 -21.65 0.36
N ASN A 59 -20.05 -22.54 1.05
CA ASN A 59 -20.94 -23.48 0.40
C ASN A 59 -22.13 -22.74 -0.22
N ILE A 60 -22.57 -23.23 -1.38
CA ILE A 60 -23.61 -22.56 -2.18
C ILE A 60 -24.85 -23.45 -2.18
N VAL A 61 -25.96 -22.90 -1.68
CA VAL A 61 -27.26 -23.55 -1.70
C VAL A 61 -27.98 -23.13 -2.98
N TYR A 62 -28.45 -24.10 -3.75
CA TYR A 62 -29.16 -23.87 -5.00
C TYR A 62 -30.48 -24.64 -5.05
N THR A 63 -31.40 -24.19 -5.90
CA THR A 63 -32.67 -24.86 -6.14
C THR A 63 -32.96 -25.02 -7.63
N CYS A 64 -33.72 -26.06 -7.95
CA CYS A 64 -34.20 -26.38 -9.29
C CYS A 64 -35.61 -26.97 -9.17
N LYS A 65 -36.48 -26.73 -10.15
CA LYS A 65 -37.76 -27.46 -10.27
C LYS A 65 -37.58 -28.70 -11.14
N ASP A 66 -38.10 -29.82 -10.67
CA ASP A 66 -38.17 -31.03 -11.50
C ASP A 66 -39.32 -30.96 -12.53
N ASN A 67 -39.43 -31.96 -13.39
CA ASN A 67 -40.46 -32.03 -14.44
C ASN A 67 -41.89 -32.15 -13.86
N LYS A 68 -42.02 -32.52 -12.59
CA LYS A 68 -43.30 -32.63 -11.87
C LYS A 68 -43.62 -31.33 -11.10
N GLY A 69 -42.74 -30.33 -11.14
CA GLY A 69 -42.85 -29.07 -10.42
C GLY A 69 -42.37 -29.13 -8.97
N ASN A 70 -41.79 -30.23 -8.52
CA ASN A 70 -41.24 -30.34 -7.16
C ASN A 70 -39.98 -29.50 -7.01
N VAL A 71 -39.77 -28.97 -5.81
CA VAL A 71 -38.63 -28.11 -5.50
C VAL A 71 -37.48 -28.95 -5.00
N PHE A 72 -36.38 -29.00 -5.76
CA PHE A 72 -35.13 -29.63 -5.37
C PHE A 72 -34.23 -28.64 -4.63
N PHE A 73 -33.59 -29.07 -3.55
CA PHE A 73 -32.55 -28.34 -2.83
C PHE A 73 -31.22 -29.10 -2.92
N GLY A 74 -30.19 -28.41 -3.40
CA GLY A 74 -28.83 -28.95 -3.46
C GLY A 74 -27.81 -28.04 -2.80
N LEU A 75 -26.71 -28.64 -2.37
CA LEU A 75 -25.56 -27.97 -1.80
C LEU A 75 -24.35 -28.21 -2.70
N TYR A 76 -23.64 -27.15 -3.05
CA TYR A 76 -22.31 -27.23 -3.62
C TYR A 76 -21.29 -26.94 -2.53
N ASP A 77 -20.43 -27.91 -2.24
CA ASP A 77 -19.33 -27.74 -1.31
C ASP A 77 -18.15 -27.10 -2.04
N TYR A 78 -17.79 -25.88 -1.64
CA TYR A 78 -16.74 -25.11 -2.30
C TYR A 78 -15.35 -25.72 -2.10
N GLN A 79 -15.10 -26.39 -0.97
CA GLN A 79 -13.79 -26.96 -0.65
C GLN A 79 -13.56 -28.28 -1.40
N THR A 80 -14.56 -29.16 -1.41
CA THR A 80 -14.46 -30.47 -2.06
C THR A 80 -14.85 -30.43 -3.54
N LYS A 81 -15.49 -29.34 -3.99
CA LYS A 81 -16.07 -29.17 -5.33
C LYS A 81 -17.10 -30.25 -5.70
N GLN A 82 -17.80 -30.78 -4.70
CA GLN A 82 -18.82 -31.80 -4.87
C GLN A 82 -20.22 -31.23 -4.67
N ASN A 83 -21.17 -31.82 -5.39
CA ASN A 83 -22.59 -31.52 -5.24
C ASN A 83 -23.25 -32.60 -4.37
N GLU A 84 -24.13 -32.16 -3.50
CA GLU A 84 -24.88 -32.99 -2.58
C GLU A 84 -26.38 -32.66 -2.70
N HIS A 85 -27.23 -33.69 -2.71
CA HIS A 85 -28.67 -33.52 -2.63
C HIS A 85 -29.08 -33.40 -1.17
N LEU A 86 -29.79 -32.33 -0.82
CA LEU A 86 -30.24 -32.10 0.56
C LEU A 86 -31.66 -32.61 0.78
N TYR A 87 -32.60 -32.13 -0.04
CA TYR A 87 -34.01 -32.42 0.15
C TYR A 87 -34.82 -32.10 -1.12
N THR A 88 -35.95 -32.79 -1.31
CA THR A 88 -36.92 -32.49 -2.38
C THR A 88 -38.29 -32.29 -1.77
N PHE A 89 -38.92 -31.15 -2.04
CA PHE A 89 -40.26 -30.83 -1.58
C PHE A 89 -41.28 -31.12 -2.68
N GLU A 90 -42.18 -32.07 -2.43
CA GLU A 90 -43.15 -32.60 -3.40
C GLU A 90 -44.38 -31.70 -3.62
N LYS A 91 -44.16 -30.38 -3.79
CA LYS A 91 -45.19 -29.42 -4.19
C LYS A 91 -44.58 -28.31 -5.04
N ASP A 92 -45.40 -27.79 -5.95
CA ASP A 92 -45.06 -26.65 -6.80
C ASP A 92 -45.16 -25.33 -6.00
N LEU A 93 -44.08 -25.03 -5.27
CA LEU A 93 -43.89 -23.80 -4.51
C LEU A 93 -42.70 -23.00 -5.07
N GLN A 94 -42.65 -21.71 -4.74
CA GLN A 94 -41.53 -20.82 -5.02
C GLN A 94 -40.71 -20.64 -3.74
N VAL A 95 -39.39 -20.87 -3.82
CA VAL A 95 -38.51 -20.68 -2.66
C VAL A 95 -38.13 -19.22 -2.52
N ILE A 96 -38.34 -18.60 -1.36
CA ILE A 96 -37.79 -17.27 -1.08
C ILE A 96 -36.36 -17.43 -0.57
N SER A 97 -36.18 -18.11 0.55
CA SER A 97 -34.91 -18.16 1.27
C SER A 97 -34.62 -19.57 1.73
N CYS A 98 -33.34 -19.91 1.83
CA CYS A 98 -32.91 -21.19 2.32
C CYS A 98 -31.53 -21.09 2.98
N SER A 99 -31.33 -21.82 4.08
CA SER A 99 -30.05 -21.93 4.74
C SER A 99 -29.86 -23.32 5.34
N VAL A 100 -28.60 -23.75 5.44
CA VAL A 100 -28.18 -25.05 5.98
C VAL A 100 -27.21 -24.83 7.13
N ASN A 101 -27.36 -25.60 8.20
CA ASN A 101 -26.42 -25.55 9.32
C ASN A 101 -25.04 -26.13 8.96
N ARG A 102 -24.04 -25.86 9.79
CA ARG A 102 -22.65 -26.25 9.54
C ARG A 102 -22.48 -27.77 9.38
N GLU A 103 -23.19 -28.55 10.18
CA GLU A 103 -23.12 -30.01 10.22
C GLU A 103 -23.90 -30.68 9.08
N ARG A 104 -24.64 -29.92 8.25
CA ARG A 104 -25.50 -30.42 7.17
C ARG A 104 -26.58 -31.38 7.67
N THR A 105 -27.13 -31.13 8.84
CA THR A 105 -28.18 -31.96 9.47
C THR A 105 -29.56 -31.31 9.45
N LEU A 106 -29.61 -29.98 9.32
CA LEU A 106 -30.83 -29.18 9.33
C LEU A 106 -30.88 -28.23 8.11
N LEU A 107 -32.06 -28.16 7.51
CA LEU A 107 -32.38 -27.27 6.40
C LEU A 107 -33.54 -26.36 6.81
N ALA A 108 -33.33 -25.04 6.74
CA ALA A 108 -34.40 -24.07 6.89
C ALA A 108 -34.78 -23.54 5.51
N ALA A 109 -36.08 -23.53 5.19
CA ALA A 109 -36.57 -23.05 3.89
C ALA A 109 -37.88 -22.30 4.04
N SER A 110 -37.97 -21.15 3.35
CA SER A 110 -39.21 -20.35 3.25
C SER A 110 -39.79 -20.48 1.85
N LEU A 111 -41.04 -20.88 1.78
CA LEU A 111 -41.74 -21.29 0.56
C LEU A 111 -43.04 -20.50 0.39
N VAL A 112 -43.29 -20.00 -0.82
CA VAL A 112 -44.53 -19.28 -1.18
C VAL A 112 -45.30 -20.06 -2.23
N GLN A 113 -46.63 -20.00 -2.15
CA GLN A 113 -47.49 -20.61 -3.15
C GLN A 113 -47.43 -19.84 -4.47
N ALA A 114 -46.98 -20.50 -5.53
CA ALA A 114 -46.93 -19.89 -6.86
C ALA A 114 -48.37 -19.65 -7.36
N ALA A 115 -48.72 -18.39 -7.64
CA ALA A 115 -50.01 -18.06 -8.24
C ALA A 115 -50.08 -18.66 -9.66
N LYS A 116 -50.85 -19.74 -9.82
CA LYS A 116 -51.22 -20.27 -11.14
C LYS A 116 -52.31 -19.36 -11.70
N ASP A 117 -51.97 -18.67 -12.78
CA ASP A 117 -52.76 -17.65 -13.48
C ASP A 117 -52.94 -16.32 -12.74
N GLY A 118 -52.71 -15.21 -13.44
CA GLY A 118 -52.75 -13.82 -12.94
C GLY A 118 -54.10 -13.32 -12.40
N ARG A 119 -54.99 -14.21 -11.96
CA ARG A 119 -56.18 -13.88 -11.16
C ARG A 119 -55.90 -14.21 -9.69
N ARG A 120 -55.76 -13.17 -8.87
CA ARG A 120 -55.77 -13.29 -7.41
C ARG A 120 -57.10 -13.92 -6.98
N ASN A 121 -57.09 -15.18 -6.59
CA ASN A 121 -58.21 -15.78 -5.88
C ASN A 121 -58.13 -15.34 -4.41
N GLU A 122 -58.85 -14.27 -4.05
CA GLU A 122 -58.91 -13.70 -2.69
C GLU A 122 -59.63 -14.60 -1.65
N LEU A 123 -60.00 -15.83 -2.03
CA LEU A 123 -60.94 -16.69 -1.28
C LEU A 123 -60.36 -18.05 -0.82
N GLN A 124 -59.04 -18.25 -0.84
CA GLN A 124 -58.41 -19.43 -0.21
C GLN A 124 -57.76 -19.04 1.13
N PRO A 125 -58.26 -19.55 2.29
CA PRO A 125 -57.78 -19.19 3.62
C PRO A 125 -56.51 -19.96 4.01
N GLY A 126 -55.42 -19.78 3.25
CA GLY A 126 -54.12 -20.38 3.52
C GLY A 126 -53.02 -19.33 3.59
N SER A 127 -52.09 -19.47 4.55
CA SER A 127 -50.92 -18.60 4.69
C SER A 127 -50.08 -18.59 3.41
N LYS A 128 -49.73 -17.40 2.89
CA LYS A 128 -49.01 -17.26 1.62
C LYS A 128 -47.55 -17.72 1.68
N CYS A 129 -46.90 -17.59 2.83
CA CYS A 129 -45.51 -17.99 3.09
C CYS A 129 -45.43 -19.01 4.23
N LEU A 130 -44.82 -20.16 3.94
CA LEU A 130 -44.56 -21.25 4.87
C LEU A 130 -43.05 -21.36 5.11
N THR A 131 -42.62 -21.15 6.35
CA THR A 131 -41.23 -21.34 6.77
C THR A 131 -41.09 -22.65 7.52
N LEU A 132 -40.27 -23.53 6.98
CA LEU A 132 -40.08 -24.91 7.43
C LEU A 132 -38.66 -25.11 7.94
N LEU A 133 -38.54 -25.98 8.95
CA LEU A 133 -37.28 -26.55 9.43
C LEU A 133 -37.33 -28.06 9.20
N VAL A 134 -36.38 -28.57 8.44
CA VAL A 134 -36.33 -29.96 7.96
C VAL A 134 -35.07 -30.63 8.49
N GLU A 135 -35.23 -31.83 9.06
CA GLU A 135 -34.11 -32.73 9.39
C GLU A 135 -33.73 -33.48 8.10
N ILE A 136 -32.46 -33.40 7.68
CA ILE A 136 -32.01 -33.97 6.38
C ILE A 136 -31.20 -35.28 6.51
N HIS A 137 -30.59 -35.55 7.68
CA HIS A 137 -29.72 -36.71 7.88
C HIS A 137 -30.06 -37.48 9.17
N PRO A 138 -30.99 -38.46 9.13
CA PRO A 138 -31.88 -38.81 8.01
C PRO A 138 -33.11 -37.88 7.92
N VAL A 139 -33.80 -37.91 6.77
CA VAL A 139 -35.09 -37.22 6.60
C VAL A 139 -36.13 -37.84 7.51
N ASN A 140 -36.33 -37.24 8.68
CA ASN A 140 -37.21 -37.76 9.73
C ASN A 140 -38.43 -36.86 9.96
N ASN A 141 -38.25 -35.53 9.94
CA ASN A 141 -39.28 -34.61 10.37
C ASN A 141 -39.24 -33.25 9.62
N VAL A 142 -40.41 -32.68 9.40
CA VAL A 142 -40.62 -31.34 8.85
C VAL A 142 -41.45 -30.54 9.84
N LYS A 143 -40.85 -29.49 10.40
CA LYS A 143 -41.49 -28.61 11.39
C LYS A 143 -41.84 -27.28 10.77
N VAL A 144 -43.07 -26.82 10.95
CA VAL A 144 -43.48 -25.47 10.55
C VAL A 144 -43.02 -24.48 11.61
N LEU A 145 -42.11 -23.57 11.26
CA LEU A 145 -41.67 -22.49 12.14
C LEU A 145 -42.66 -21.34 12.15
N LYS A 146 -43.10 -20.91 10.96
CA LYS A 146 -44.10 -19.85 10.76
C LYS A 146 -44.93 -20.12 9.51
N ALA A 147 -46.19 -19.73 9.58
CA ALA A 147 -47.14 -19.69 8.48
C ALA A 147 -47.80 -18.31 8.49
N VAL A 148 -47.36 -17.41 7.60
CA VAL A 148 -47.75 -16.00 7.56
C VAL A 148 -48.04 -15.55 6.13
N ASP A 149 -48.64 -14.37 5.97
CA ASP A 149 -48.92 -13.80 4.64
C ASP A 149 -47.76 -12.95 4.08
N SER A 150 -46.78 -12.64 4.92
CA SER A 150 -45.57 -11.88 4.62
C SER A 150 -44.39 -12.79 4.23
N CYS A 151 -43.44 -12.27 3.44
CA CYS A 151 -42.23 -13.01 3.10
C CYS A 151 -41.30 -13.16 4.31
N ILE A 152 -40.66 -14.33 4.42
CA ILE A 152 -39.69 -14.64 5.46
C ILE A 152 -38.36 -15.07 4.83
N TRP A 153 -37.26 -14.57 5.39
CA TRP A 153 -35.90 -15.01 5.10
C TRP A 153 -35.30 -15.74 6.31
N VAL A 154 -34.40 -16.69 6.03
CA VAL A 154 -33.83 -17.60 7.03
C VAL A 154 -32.33 -17.74 6.84
N GLN A 155 -31.56 -17.68 7.94
CA GLN A 155 -30.11 -17.79 7.93
C GLN A 155 -29.57 -18.50 9.18
N PHE A 156 -28.81 -19.58 9.02
CA PHE A 156 -28.13 -20.24 10.14
C PHE A 156 -26.87 -19.48 10.58
N LEU A 157 -26.62 -19.48 11.89
CA LEU A 157 -25.38 -19.01 12.49
C LEU A 157 -24.41 -20.17 12.69
N TYR A 158 -23.20 -20.00 12.17
CA TYR A 158 -22.13 -20.99 12.25
C TYR A 158 -21.21 -20.70 13.46
N PRO A 159 -20.95 -21.67 14.34
CA PRO A 159 -20.05 -21.48 15.47
C PRO A 159 -18.60 -21.23 15.02
N HIS A 160 -17.87 -20.39 15.76
CA HIS A 160 -16.50 -19.97 15.41
C HIS A 160 -15.43 -21.01 15.75
N VAL A 161 -15.71 -21.93 16.68
CA VAL A 161 -14.74 -22.94 17.15
C VAL A 161 -15.06 -24.29 16.49
N GLU A 162 -14.03 -24.97 15.98
CA GLU A 162 -14.09 -26.31 15.36
C GLU A 162 -14.26 -27.45 16.38
N SER A 163 -14.23 -27.12 17.66
CA SER A 163 -14.14 -28.08 18.76
C SER A 163 -15.54 -28.43 19.27
N HIS A 164 -15.97 -29.63 18.89
CA HIS A 164 -17.21 -30.33 19.26
C HIS A 164 -18.48 -29.78 18.62
N PRO A 165 -19.34 -30.64 18.02
CA PRO A 165 -20.66 -30.23 17.59
C PRO A 165 -21.43 -29.76 18.82
N LEU A 166 -21.68 -28.45 18.89
CA LEU A 166 -22.57 -27.92 19.93
C LEU A 166 -23.96 -28.52 19.67
N PRO A 167 -24.65 -29.02 20.71
CA PRO A 167 -26.00 -29.58 20.56
C PRO A 167 -27.04 -28.51 20.24
N GLU A 168 -26.65 -27.24 19.99
CA GLU A 168 -27.56 -26.12 19.79
C GLU A 168 -27.17 -25.33 18.53
N ASN A 169 -28.10 -25.28 17.58
CA ASN A 169 -28.01 -24.53 16.33
C ASN A 169 -28.87 -23.27 16.43
N HIS A 170 -28.37 -22.15 15.92
CA HIS A 170 -29.08 -20.88 15.95
C HIS A 170 -29.52 -20.47 14.55
N LEU A 171 -30.80 -20.12 14.41
CA LEU A 171 -31.41 -19.74 13.14
C LEU A 171 -31.99 -18.33 13.25
N LEU A 172 -31.56 -17.43 12.39
CA LEU A 172 -32.17 -16.11 12.24
C LEU A 172 -33.35 -16.19 11.27
N LEU A 173 -34.48 -15.64 11.69
CA LEU A 173 -35.69 -15.48 10.90
C LEU A 173 -35.98 -13.99 10.75
N ILE A 174 -36.07 -13.53 9.51
CA ILE A 174 -36.29 -12.14 9.15
C ILE A 174 -37.63 -12.04 8.45
N SER A 175 -38.52 -11.15 8.92
CA SER A 175 -39.84 -10.96 8.35
C SER A 175 -39.94 -9.66 7.56
N GLU A 176 -40.69 -9.68 6.47
CA GLU A 176 -41.10 -8.48 5.72
C GLU A 176 -41.91 -7.49 6.58
N GLU A 177 -42.53 -7.98 7.66
CA GLU A 177 -43.19 -7.17 8.70
C GLU A 177 -42.21 -6.44 9.64
N LYS A 178 -40.94 -6.29 9.24
CA LYS A 178 -39.92 -5.47 9.93
C LYS A 178 -39.50 -5.97 11.31
N TYR A 179 -39.42 -7.29 11.51
CA TYR A 179 -38.85 -7.88 12.72
C TYR A 179 -37.87 -9.03 12.43
N ILE A 180 -36.93 -9.25 13.34
CA ILE A 180 -35.92 -10.33 13.30
C ILE A 180 -35.97 -11.12 14.60
N GLU A 181 -36.09 -12.44 14.49
CA GLU A 181 -36.10 -13.38 15.61
C GLU A 181 -34.95 -14.38 15.48
N GLN A 182 -34.32 -14.76 16.59
CA GLN A 182 -33.34 -15.83 16.68
C GLN A 182 -34.02 -17.06 17.31
N PHE A 183 -34.00 -18.19 16.61
CA PHE A 183 -34.50 -19.49 17.08
C PHE A 183 -33.35 -20.35 17.59
N HIS A 184 -33.59 -21.01 18.72
CA HIS A 184 -32.67 -21.94 19.35
C HIS A 184 -33.12 -23.37 19.03
N VAL A 185 -32.30 -24.10 18.26
CA VAL A 185 -32.60 -25.46 17.79
C VAL A 185 -31.67 -26.44 18.48
N GLN A 186 -32.16 -27.06 19.53
CA GLN A 186 -31.43 -28.13 20.21
C GLN A 186 -31.58 -29.46 19.49
N VAL A 187 -30.46 -30.16 19.36
CA VAL A 187 -30.31 -31.36 18.55
C VAL A 187 -29.65 -32.45 19.39
N ILE A 188 -30.19 -33.67 19.34
CA ILE A 188 -29.63 -34.88 19.96
C ILE A 188 -29.14 -35.81 18.85
N GLN A 189 -28.01 -36.46 19.10
CA GLN A 189 -27.55 -37.59 18.29
C GLN A 189 -28.11 -38.89 18.87
N GLU A 190 -28.97 -39.57 18.10
CA GLU A 190 -29.48 -40.92 18.42
C GLU A 190 -28.62 -41.99 17.73
N ASP A 191 -28.67 -43.23 18.24
CA ASP A 191 -27.85 -44.37 17.80
C ASP A 191 -27.75 -44.47 16.25
N GLY A 192 -26.51 -44.43 15.74
CA GLY A 192 -26.22 -44.59 14.32
C GLY A 192 -26.20 -43.30 13.48
N ASN A 193 -25.52 -42.24 13.96
CA ASN A 193 -25.35 -40.96 13.25
C ASN A 193 -26.65 -40.20 12.94
N LYS A 194 -27.77 -40.56 13.57
CA LYS A 194 -29.06 -39.88 13.38
C LYS A 194 -29.13 -38.65 14.27
N VAL A 195 -29.59 -37.55 13.70
CA VAL A 195 -29.59 -36.25 14.36
C VAL A 195 -31.03 -35.72 14.41
N VAL A 196 -31.61 -35.60 15.60
CA VAL A 196 -33.04 -35.30 15.82
C VAL A 196 -33.21 -34.08 16.74
N ILE A 197 -34.23 -33.25 16.52
CA ILE A 197 -34.51 -32.07 17.35
C ILE A 197 -35.01 -32.51 18.74
N LYS A 198 -34.32 -32.06 19.80
CA LYS A 198 -34.51 -32.44 21.23
C LYS A 198 -35.90 -32.17 21.80
N ASN A 199 -36.67 -31.26 21.20
CA ASN A 199 -38.03 -30.89 21.62
C ASN A 199 -38.91 -30.55 20.40
N SER A 200 -39.92 -31.40 20.13
CA SER A 200 -40.86 -31.20 19.00
C SER A 200 -41.88 -30.07 19.22
N GLY A 201 -42.00 -29.54 20.45
CA GLY A 201 -42.87 -28.41 20.82
C GLY A 201 -42.40 -27.03 20.29
N GLN A 202 -42.83 -25.93 20.90
CA GLN A 202 -42.41 -24.59 20.44
C GLN A 202 -40.92 -24.36 20.72
N LEU A 203 -40.15 -24.03 19.68
CA LEU A 203 -38.72 -23.74 19.82
C LEU A 203 -38.54 -22.41 20.58
N PRO A 204 -37.55 -22.31 21.50
CA PRO A 204 -37.22 -21.05 22.13
C PRO A 204 -36.83 -20.01 21.06
N ARG A 205 -37.33 -18.79 21.22
CA ARG A 205 -37.04 -17.68 20.32
C ARG A 205 -36.77 -16.39 21.10
N GLU A 206 -35.82 -15.61 20.61
CA GLU A 206 -35.47 -14.30 21.12
C GLU A 206 -35.69 -13.25 20.03
N LYS A 207 -36.18 -12.07 20.41
CA LYS A 207 -36.35 -10.95 19.48
C LYS A 207 -35.03 -10.17 19.37
N VAL A 208 -34.54 -9.99 18.15
CA VAL A 208 -33.25 -9.35 17.87
C VAL A 208 -33.43 -7.87 17.48
N ALA A 209 -34.35 -7.58 16.58
CA ALA A 209 -34.63 -6.24 16.08
C ALA A 209 -36.08 -6.11 15.61
N GLU A 210 -36.66 -4.92 15.74
CA GLU A 210 -38.04 -4.58 15.33
C GLU A 210 -38.07 -3.18 14.70
N ASP A 211 -39.11 -2.88 13.93
CA ASP A 211 -39.41 -1.57 13.32
C ASP A 211 -38.27 -0.96 12.48
N PHE A 212 -37.49 -1.81 11.81
CA PHE A 212 -36.39 -1.36 10.94
C PHE A 212 -36.87 -1.13 9.50
N VAL A 213 -36.20 -0.22 8.79
CA VAL A 213 -36.49 0.10 7.37
C VAL A 213 -35.51 -0.54 6.40
N TRP A 214 -34.31 -0.87 6.87
CA TRP A 214 -33.27 -1.49 6.07
C TRP A 214 -32.43 -2.43 6.92
N ALA A 215 -32.01 -3.56 6.34
CA ALA A 215 -31.03 -4.44 6.98
C ALA A 215 -30.06 -5.10 5.97
N GLN A 216 -28.82 -5.31 6.40
CA GLN A 216 -27.78 -6.03 5.68
C GLN A 216 -27.15 -7.11 6.55
N TRP A 217 -26.97 -8.28 5.96
CA TRP A 217 -26.26 -9.40 6.57
C TRP A 217 -24.82 -9.53 6.07
N ASP A 218 -23.88 -9.63 7.00
CA ASP A 218 -22.49 -10.01 6.73
C ASP A 218 -22.27 -11.47 7.12
N MET A 219 -22.18 -12.33 6.10
CA MET A 219 -21.99 -13.77 6.23
C MET A 219 -20.68 -14.18 6.90
N SER A 220 -19.58 -13.49 6.59
CA SER A 220 -18.24 -13.94 7.01
C SER A 220 -18.00 -13.68 8.49
N GLU A 221 -18.41 -12.49 8.93
CA GLU A 221 -18.23 -12.01 10.30
C GLU A 221 -19.47 -12.23 11.17
N GLN A 222 -20.60 -12.68 10.58
CA GLN A 222 -21.91 -12.83 11.24
C GLN A 222 -22.35 -11.56 11.96
N ARG A 223 -22.48 -10.49 11.18
CA ARG A 223 -22.93 -9.18 11.66
C ARG A 223 -24.21 -8.78 10.96
N LEU A 224 -25.12 -8.23 11.74
CA LEU A 224 -26.35 -7.64 11.23
C LEU A 224 -26.26 -6.12 11.36
N TYR A 225 -26.36 -5.43 10.23
CA TYR A 225 -26.52 -3.99 10.18
C TYR A 225 -27.98 -3.69 9.90
N TYR A 226 -28.60 -2.79 10.66
CA TYR A 226 -29.97 -2.35 10.40
C TYR A 226 -30.18 -0.89 10.74
N ILE A 227 -31.17 -0.28 10.11
CA ILE A 227 -31.55 1.11 10.35
C ILE A 227 -32.95 1.17 10.95
N ASP A 228 -33.07 1.79 12.13
CA ASP A 228 -34.35 2.17 12.72
C ASP A 228 -34.60 3.68 12.56
N LEU A 229 -35.88 4.06 12.50
CA LEU A 229 -36.30 5.46 12.42
C LEU A 229 -36.80 5.92 13.79
N LYS A 230 -35.95 6.66 14.52
CA LYS A 230 -36.34 7.27 15.79
C LYS A 230 -36.58 8.77 15.59
N LYS A 231 -37.81 9.23 15.83
CA LYS A 231 -38.19 10.65 15.71
C LYS A 231 -37.80 11.25 14.34
N SER A 232 -38.01 10.49 13.26
CA SER A 232 -37.64 10.86 11.89
C SER A 232 -36.13 11.03 11.61
N ARG A 233 -35.26 10.48 12.47
CA ARG A 233 -33.82 10.33 12.20
C ARG A 233 -33.49 8.86 11.96
N SER A 234 -32.74 8.57 10.91
CA SER A 234 -32.18 7.24 10.67
C SER A 234 -31.01 6.97 11.61
N ILE A 235 -31.07 5.88 12.35
CA ILE A 235 -29.97 5.44 13.22
C ILE A 235 -29.51 4.07 12.72
N LEU A 236 -28.24 3.98 12.33
CA LEU A 236 -27.59 2.72 11.99
C LEU A 236 -27.16 2.00 13.27
N LYS A 237 -27.52 0.74 13.37
CA LYS A 237 -27.09 -0.15 14.44
C LYS A 237 -26.39 -1.36 13.87
N CYS A 238 -25.43 -1.87 14.62
CA CYS A 238 -24.75 -3.12 14.30
C CYS A 238 -24.90 -4.10 15.46
N ILE A 239 -25.31 -5.33 15.16
CA ILE A 239 -25.33 -6.46 16.08
C ILE A 239 -24.24 -7.44 15.65
N GLN A 240 -23.41 -7.86 16.60
CA GLN A 240 -22.44 -8.94 16.42
C GLN A 240 -22.99 -10.21 17.09
N PHE A 241 -23.05 -11.29 16.33
CA PHE A 241 -23.36 -12.62 16.86
C PHE A 241 -22.07 -13.31 17.29
N TYR A 242 -22.06 -13.88 18.50
CA TYR A 242 -20.93 -14.65 19.03
C TYR A 242 -21.27 -16.14 19.10
N SER A 243 -20.24 -16.98 19.23
CA SER A 243 -20.39 -18.44 19.29
C SER A 243 -21.00 -18.97 20.60
N ASN A 244 -21.09 -18.12 21.63
CA ASN A 244 -21.66 -18.45 22.94
C ASN A 244 -23.10 -17.96 23.09
N GLU A 245 -23.88 -18.01 22.00
CA GLU A 245 -25.34 -17.75 21.94
C GLU A 245 -25.77 -16.29 22.17
N HIS A 246 -24.91 -15.46 22.73
CA HIS A 246 -25.19 -14.06 22.96
C HIS A 246 -24.88 -13.19 21.73
N PHE A 247 -25.81 -12.32 21.37
CA PHE A 247 -25.57 -11.22 20.46
C PHE A 247 -25.49 -9.91 21.24
N ASN A 248 -24.61 -9.00 20.81
CA ASN A 248 -24.48 -7.68 21.41
C ASN A 248 -24.68 -6.60 20.35
N VAL A 249 -25.43 -5.55 20.71
CA VAL A 249 -25.43 -4.31 19.93
C VAL A 249 -24.06 -3.66 20.14
N MET A 250 -23.30 -3.51 19.06
CA MET A 250 -21.92 -3.03 19.12
C MET A 250 -21.88 -1.50 19.10
N PHE A 251 -22.64 -0.87 18.21
CA PHE A 251 -22.72 0.58 18.11
C PHE A 251 -24.09 1.07 17.62
N GLU A 252 -24.35 2.34 17.89
CA GLU A 252 -25.42 3.14 17.28
C GLU A 252 -24.81 4.39 16.66
N ALA A 253 -25.14 4.70 15.41
CA ALA A 253 -24.63 5.87 14.70
C ALA A 253 -25.78 6.62 14.01
N PRO A 254 -25.94 7.94 14.22
CA PRO A 254 -26.90 8.72 13.45
C PRO A 254 -26.45 8.76 12.00
N LEU A 255 -27.40 8.56 11.09
CA LEU A 255 -27.24 8.80 9.66
C LEU A 255 -28.16 9.95 9.29
N ASP A 256 -27.63 11.00 8.69
CA ASP A 256 -28.43 12.12 8.17
C ASP A 256 -28.91 11.77 6.74
N ILE A 257 -29.77 10.75 6.65
CA ILE A 257 -30.34 10.25 5.39
C ILE A 257 -31.86 10.31 5.48
N SER A 258 -32.51 10.82 4.44
CA SER A 258 -33.97 10.79 4.31
C SER A 258 -34.43 9.42 3.80
N LEU A 259 -34.83 8.53 4.71
CA LEU A 259 -35.49 7.26 4.36
C LEU A 259 -37.01 7.41 4.55
N SER A 260 -37.78 7.02 3.54
CA SER A 260 -39.23 6.91 3.65
C SER A 260 -39.63 5.57 4.27
N ASP A 261 -40.60 5.56 5.19
CA ASP A 261 -41.13 4.36 5.86
C ASP A 261 -41.70 3.28 4.93
N SER A 262 -41.93 3.63 3.67
CA SER A 262 -42.61 2.81 2.65
C SER A 262 -41.72 1.79 1.93
N GLY A 263 -40.39 1.87 2.04
CA GLY A 263 -39.47 1.01 1.29
C GLY A 263 -38.60 0.14 2.19
N PHE A 264 -39.12 -1.03 2.60
CA PHE A 264 -38.35 -2.06 3.29
C PHE A 264 -37.34 -2.72 2.33
N LYS A 265 -36.05 -2.77 2.69
CA LYS A 265 -35.02 -3.42 1.86
C LYS A 265 -34.08 -4.30 2.68
N LEU A 266 -33.87 -5.52 2.19
CA LEU A 266 -32.91 -6.48 2.73
C LEU A 266 -31.73 -6.61 1.76
N VAL A 267 -30.52 -6.74 2.31
CA VAL A 267 -29.29 -6.93 1.54
C VAL A 267 -28.57 -8.18 2.07
N ASN A 268 -28.25 -9.11 1.17
CA ASN A 268 -27.51 -10.35 1.45
C ASN A 268 -28.23 -11.40 2.32
N PHE A 269 -29.56 -11.48 2.21
CA PHE A 269 -30.39 -12.50 2.90
C PHE A 269 -30.85 -13.67 2.01
N GLY A 270 -30.32 -13.80 0.80
CA GLY A 270 -30.68 -14.87 -0.14
C GLY A 270 -31.92 -14.57 -0.99
N CYS A 271 -31.78 -14.79 -2.30
CA CYS A 271 -32.72 -14.59 -3.41
C CYS A 271 -33.46 -13.23 -3.48
N ASP A 272 -32.98 -12.32 -4.33
CA ASP A 272 -33.79 -11.24 -4.91
C ASP A 272 -34.54 -11.82 -6.13
N ASP A 273 -35.85 -12.01 -6.05
CA ASP A 273 -36.62 -12.55 -7.19
C ASP A 273 -36.49 -11.63 -8.43
N LEU A 274 -36.32 -12.25 -9.60
CA LEU A 274 -36.21 -11.57 -10.91
C LEU A 274 -37.40 -10.64 -11.23
N ARG A 275 -38.56 -10.83 -10.57
CA ARG A 275 -39.75 -9.98 -10.74
C ARG A 275 -39.68 -8.69 -9.93
N ASP A 276 -38.83 -8.63 -8.91
CA ASP A 276 -38.60 -7.43 -8.11
C ASP A 276 -37.46 -6.57 -8.67
N GLN A 277 -36.68 -7.04 -9.65
CA GLN A 277 -35.65 -6.22 -10.33
C GLN A 277 -36.23 -5.01 -11.08
N GLU A 278 -37.43 -5.13 -11.67
CA GLU A 278 -38.11 -3.99 -12.31
C GLU A 278 -38.62 -2.98 -11.27
N LYS A 279 -38.95 -3.42 -10.05
CA LYS A 279 -39.34 -2.55 -8.92
C LYS A 279 -38.16 -2.00 -8.13
N LEU A 280 -37.03 -2.71 -8.07
CA LEU A 280 -35.77 -2.31 -7.43
C LEU A 280 -35.15 -1.06 -8.07
N SER A 281 -35.48 -0.78 -9.33
CA SER A 281 -35.14 0.47 -10.02
C SER A 281 -35.62 1.73 -9.28
N LYS A 282 -36.61 1.60 -8.37
CA LYS A 282 -37.17 2.69 -7.57
C LYS A 282 -36.66 2.77 -6.12
N HIS A 283 -35.71 1.93 -5.72
CA HIS A 283 -35.30 1.79 -4.32
C HIS A 283 -33.85 2.20 -4.08
N LEU A 284 -33.64 2.87 -2.94
CA LEU A 284 -32.37 3.38 -2.44
C LEU A 284 -31.27 2.31 -2.44
N THR A 285 -30.06 2.66 -2.86
CA THR A 285 -28.89 1.76 -2.79
C THR A 285 -28.06 2.12 -1.57
N LEU A 286 -28.07 1.25 -0.56
CA LEU A 286 -27.30 1.40 0.67
C LEU A 286 -26.47 0.13 0.92
N TYR A 287 -25.17 0.29 1.18
CA TYR A 287 -24.27 -0.80 1.56
C TYR A 287 -23.36 -0.36 2.71
N VAL A 288 -23.15 -1.26 3.67
CA VAL A 288 -22.16 -1.12 4.74
C VAL A 288 -20.97 -2.01 4.41
N PHE A 289 -19.77 -1.41 4.38
CA PHE A 289 -18.52 -2.13 4.17
C PHE A 289 -17.61 -2.02 5.38
N THR A 290 -17.00 -3.14 5.73
CA THR A 290 -15.98 -3.22 6.77
C THR A 290 -14.71 -3.87 6.24
N ASN A 291 -13.57 -3.46 6.79
CA ASN A 291 -12.26 -4.02 6.44
C ASN A 291 -11.48 -4.43 7.71
N ARG A 292 -10.57 -5.39 7.57
CA ARG A 292 -9.63 -5.89 8.59
C ARG A 292 -8.74 -4.81 9.21
N THR A 293 -8.63 -3.66 8.56
CA THR A 293 -7.94 -2.45 9.05
C THR A 293 -8.71 -1.71 10.14
N GLY A 294 -9.98 -2.05 10.38
CA GLY A 294 -10.85 -1.32 11.30
C GLY A 294 -11.57 -0.14 10.64
N SER A 295 -11.68 -0.13 9.31
CA SER A 295 -12.47 0.85 8.57
C SER A 295 -13.94 0.44 8.52
N LEU A 296 -14.83 1.40 8.81
CA LEU A 296 -16.28 1.30 8.64
C LEU A 296 -16.71 2.39 7.66
N CYS A 297 -17.37 1.97 6.57
CA CYS A 297 -17.91 2.88 5.56
C CYS A 297 -19.35 2.53 5.21
N VAL A 298 -20.18 3.55 5.01
CA VAL A 298 -21.56 3.37 4.51
C VAL A 298 -21.68 4.11 3.20
N CYS A 299 -22.02 3.38 2.15
CA CYS A 299 -22.24 3.93 0.82
C CYS A 299 -23.73 4.08 0.59
N TYR A 300 -24.15 5.27 0.18
CA TYR A 300 -25.53 5.65 -0.01
C TYR A 300 -25.72 6.30 -1.38
N CYS A 301 -26.68 5.82 -2.14
CA CYS A 301 -27.20 6.50 -3.31
C CYS A 301 -28.69 6.80 -3.08
N PRO A 302 -29.10 8.08 -3.05
CA PRO A 302 -30.52 8.44 -3.09
C PRO A 302 -31.19 7.94 -4.37
N ASN A 303 -32.52 7.91 -4.37
CA ASN A 303 -33.28 7.65 -5.59
C ASN A 303 -32.97 8.74 -6.63
N VAL A 304 -32.75 8.33 -7.88
CA VAL A 304 -32.37 9.25 -8.96
C VAL A 304 -33.64 9.89 -9.52
N ASP A 305 -33.91 11.13 -9.10
CA ASP A 305 -35.05 11.91 -9.60
C ASP A 305 -34.81 12.48 -11.00
N SER A 306 -33.55 12.78 -11.35
CA SER A 306 -33.11 13.26 -12.67
C SER A 306 -31.81 12.57 -13.09
N TRP A 307 -31.75 12.03 -14.31
CA TRP A 307 -30.56 11.35 -14.84
C TRP A 307 -29.46 12.30 -15.38
N GLU A 308 -29.67 13.62 -15.30
CA GLU A 308 -28.67 14.64 -15.69
C GLU A 308 -27.50 14.71 -14.68
N GLN A 309 -27.79 14.48 -13.40
CA GLN A 309 -26.80 14.48 -12.34
C GLN A 309 -27.07 13.31 -11.41
N ILE A 310 -26.02 12.56 -11.10
CA ILE A 310 -26.08 11.46 -10.16
C ILE A 310 -25.28 11.83 -8.93
N THR A 311 -25.95 11.86 -7.78
CA THR A 311 -25.33 12.11 -6.48
C THR A 311 -25.27 10.83 -5.68
N TYR A 312 -24.13 10.57 -5.03
CA TYR A 312 -24.00 9.51 -4.04
C TYR A 312 -23.05 9.95 -2.92
N SER A 313 -23.26 9.40 -1.72
CA SER A 313 -22.54 9.77 -0.51
C SER A 313 -21.83 8.56 0.11
N VAL A 314 -20.64 8.77 0.64
CA VAL A 314 -19.88 7.78 1.41
C VAL A 314 -19.55 8.33 2.78
N PHE A 315 -20.05 7.67 3.82
CA PHE A 315 -19.83 8.01 5.22
C PHE A 315 -18.61 7.26 5.74
N TYR A 316 -17.52 7.96 6.07
CA TYR A 316 -16.30 7.41 6.62
C TYR A 316 -16.32 7.51 8.15
N PHE A 317 -17.12 6.66 8.81
CA PHE A 317 -17.29 6.71 10.28
C PHE A 317 -15.97 6.60 11.04
N HIS A 318 -15.03 5.83 10.53
CA HIS A 318 -13.70 5.66 11.13
C HIS A 318 -12.79 6.91 11.01
N LYS A 319 -13.19 7.92 10.23
CA LYS A 319 -12.52 9.23 10.09
C LYS A 319 -13.36 10.41 10.59
N GLY A 320 -14.67 10.23 10.76
CA GLY A 320 -15.57 11.26 11.29
C GLY A 320 -16.09 12.26 10.27
N HIS A 321 -16.02 11.95 8.97
CA HIS A 321 -16.60 12.79 7.91
C HIS A 321 -17.35 11.96 6.86
N SER A 322 -18.27 12.59 6.14
CA SER A 322 -18.90 12.07 4.93
C SER A 322 -18.37 12.80 3.70
N LYS A 323 -18.43 12.14 2.54
CA LYS A 323 -18.14 12.74 1.24
C LYS A 323 -19.30 12.48 0.29
N THR A 324 -19.88 13.55 -0.23
CA THR A 324 -20.96 13.50 -1.22
C THR A 324 -20.39 13.90 -2.58
N PHE A 325 -20.51 13.00 -3.54
CA PHE A 325 -20.03 13.17 -4.91
C PHE A 325 -21.22 13.38 -5.83
N THR A 326 -21.17 14.42 -6.67
CA THR A 326 -22.16 14.64 -7.73
C THR A 326 -21.45 14.58 -9.07
N VAL A 327 -21.95 13.70 -9.94
CA VAL A 327 -21.42 13.42 -11.27
C VAL A 327 -22.41 13.92 -12.30
N ALA A 328 -21.96 14.80 -13.20
CA ALA A 328 -22.78 15.24 -14.33
C ALA A 328 -22.73 14.18 -15.44
N LEU A 329 -23.88 13.55 -15.72
CA LEU A 329 -24.05 12.70 -16.89
C LEU A 329 -24.55 13.61 -18.03
N GLY A 330 -23.82 13.69 -19.15
CA GLY A 330 -24.34 14.38 -20.34
C GLY A 330 -25.67 13.76 -20.84
N SER A 331 -26.32 14.34 -21.85
CA SER A 331 -27.57 13.83 -22.46
C SER A 331 -27.48 12.32 -22.79
N VAL A 332 -28.11 11.47 -21.95
CA VAL A 332 -28.09 10.00 -22.12
C VAL A 332 -29.36 9.53 -22.85
N ASP A 333 -29.20 8.73 -23.90
CA ASP A 333 -30.29 7.97 -24.52
C ASP A 333 -30.87 6.93 -23.55
N SER A 334 -32.18 7.05 -23.31
CA SER A 334 -32.95 6.45 -22.21
C SER A 334 -33.12 4.92 -22.23
N ARG A 335 -32.25 4.13 -22.92
CA ARG A 335 -32.64 2.75 -23.29
C ARG A 335 -32.27 1.62 -22.33
N VAL A 336 -31.30 1.73 -21.41
CA VAL A 336 -31.12 0.69 -20.36
C VAL A 336 -30.32 1.23 -19.15
N THR A 337 -30.81 2.19 -18.38
CA THR A 337 -30.07 2.70 -17.20
C THR A 337 -30.48 1.99 -15.91
N LYS A 338 -29.56 1.17 -15.39
CA LYS A 338 -29.67 0.44 -14.10
C LYS A 338 -29.04 1.28 -12.98
N GLY A 339 -29.43 0.99 -11.73
CA GLY A 339 -28.90 1.69 -10.55
C GLY A 339 -27.39 1.52 -10.35
N ILE A 340 -26.78 2.46 -9.62
CA ILE A 340 -25.36 2.43 -9.23
C ILE A 340 -25.06 1.16 -8.43
N THR A 341 -23.92 0.54 -8.71
CA THR A 341 -23.41 -0.60 -7.94
C THR A 341 -22.19 -0.20 -7.12
N PHE A 342 -22.17 -0.62 -5.85
CA PHE A 342 -21.04 -0.47 -4.94
C PHE A 342 -20.38 -1.82 -4.72
N LEU A 343 -19.05 -1.88 -4.85
CA LEU A 343 -18.25 -3.10 -4.64
C LEU A 343 -17.14 -2.84 -3.63
N ASN A 344 -16.93 -3.79 -2.71
CA ASN A 344 -15.82 -3.75 -1.76
C ASN A 344 -14.57 -4.43 -2.35
N LEU A 345 -13.45 -3.71 -2.36
CA LEU A 345 -12.13 -4.13 -2.86
C LEU A 345 -11.07 -3.99 -1.75
N ASP A 346 -11.44 -4.37 -0.52
CA ASP A 346 -10.66 -4.27 0.71
C ASP A 346 -10.29 -2.82 1.07
N TYR A 347 -9.24 -2.27 0.46
CA TYR A 347 -8.78 -0.88 0.70
C TYR A 347 -9.57 0.16 -0.10
N TYR A 348 -10.36 -0.27 -1.09
CA TYR A 348 -11.12 0.61 -1.96
C TYR A 348 -12.59 0.21 -2.05
N VAL A 349 -13.48 1.19 -2.28
CA VAL A 349 -14.83 0.93 -2.78
C VAL A 349 -14.87 1.31 -4.25
N ALA A 350 -15.30 0.42 -5.13
CA ALA A 350 -15.64 0.76 -6.50
C ALA A 350 -17.12 1.13 -6.60
N VAL A 351 -17.39 2.34 -7.09
CA VAL A 351 -18.72 2.85 -7.44
C VAL A 351 -18.77 2.93 -8.95
N TYR A 352 -19.69 2.21 -9.58
CA TYR A 352 -19.79 2.27 -11.03
C TYR A 352 -21.23 2.23 -11.51
N LEU A 353 -21.43 2.93 -12.61
CA LEU A 353 -22.64 2.91 -13.40
C LEU A 353 -22.25 2.41 -14.80
N PRO A 354 -22.70 1.21 -15.19
CA PRO A 354 -22.34 0.62 -16.49
C PRO A 354 -22.62 1.60 -17.64
N GLY A 355 -21.64 1.76 -18.55
CA GLY A 355 -21.71 2.68 -19.69
C GLY A 355 -21.46 4.17 -19.38
N HIS A 356 -21.32 4.58 -18.11
CA HIS A 356 -21.29 6.00 -17.74
C HIS A 356 -20.04 6.43 -16.98
N PHE A 357 -19.77 5.83 -15.82
CA PHE A 357 -18.60 6.20 -15.01
C PHE A 357 -18.14 5.05 -14.11
N PHE A 358 -16.88 5.13 -13.70
CA PHE A 358 -16.25 4.26 -12.71
C PHE A 358 -15.44 5.10 -11.73
N HIS A 359 -15.77 5.03 -10.45
CA HIS A 359 -15.06 5.73 -9.36
C HIS A 359 -14.53 4.71 -8.34
N LEU A 360 -13.23 4.63 -8.20
CA LEU A 360 -12.54 3.83 -7.19
C LEU A 360 -12.12 4.73 -6.01
N LEU A 361 -12.84 4.63 -4.90
CA LEU A 361 -12.64 5.44 -3.70
C LEU A 361 -11.67 4.77 -2.73
N ASN A 362 -10.63 5.48 -2.32
CA ASN A 362 -9.72 5.01 -1.28
C ASN A 362 -10.39 5.11 0.11
N ILE A 363 -10.63 3.96 0.74
CA ILE A 363 -11.26 3.89 2.07
C ILE A 363 -10.25 4.19 3.17
N GLN A 364 -8.99 3.80 2.97
CA GLN A 364 -7.96 3.86 3.99
C GLN A 364 -7.48 5.30 4.22
N HIS A 365 -7.29 6.04 3.12
CA HIS A 365 -6.83 7.42 3.11
C HIS A 365 -7.81 8.30 2.32
N PRO A 366 -9.02 8.52 2.84
CA PRO A 366 -10.02 9.31 2.15
C PRO A 366 -9.69 10.80 2.14
N ASP A 367 -8.78 11.28 3.00
CA ASP A 367 -8.44 12.70 3.17
C ASP A 367 -8.06 13.36 1.83
N LEU A 368 -7.17 12.71 1.06
CA LEU A 368 -6.72 13.17 -0.24
C LEU A 368 -7.55 12.55 -1.37
N ILE A 369 -8.34 13.39 -2.05
CA ILE A 369 -9.26 12.97 -3.12
C ILE A 369 -8.48 12.40 -4.32
N CYS A 370 -7.27 12.91 -4.58
CA CYS A 370 -6.39 12.45 -5.66
C CYS A 370 -5.88 11.00 -5.49
N HIS A 371 -6.15 10.36 -4.35
CA HIS A 371 -5.93 8.91 -4.18
C HIS A 371 -7.10 8.07 -4.69
N SER A 372 -8.23 8.70 -5.03
CA SER A 372 -9.40 8.04 -5.61
C SER A 372 -9.40 8.25 -7.12
N LEU A 373 -9.58 7.16 -7.88
CA LEU A 373 -9.55 7.19 -9.33
C LEU A 373 -10.97 7.39 -9.87
N PHE A 374 -11.18 8.39 -10.71
CA PHE A 374 -12.45 8.59 -11.41
C PHE A 374 -12.27 8.52 -12.92
N LEU A 375 -13.12 7.75 -13.59
CA LEU A 375 -13.13 7.52 -15.03
C LEU A 375 -14.52 7.80 -15.61
N THR A 376 -14.58 8.50 -16.73
CA THR A 376 -15.83 8.85 -17.45
C THR A 376 -16.01 8.05 -18.75
N GLY A 377 -17.26 7.97 -19.22
CA GLY A 377 -17.83 7.06 -20.22
C GLY A 377 -17.20 6.95 -21.61
N ASN A 378 -16.20 7.78 -21.97
CA ASN A 378 -15.52 7.69 -23.26
C ASN A 378 -14.34 6.70 -23.29
N ASN A 379 -14.07 6.04 -22.17
CA ASN A 379 -13.01 5.05 -22.07
C ASN A 379 -13.59 3.66 -22.41
N GLU A 380 -12.99 2.94 -23.37
CA GLU A 380 -13.28 1.52 -23.76
C GLU A 380 -13.36 0.54 -22.56
N VAL A 381 -12.93 1.02 -21.39
CA VAL A 381 -12.87 0.41 -20.06
C VAL A 381 -14.25 0.17 -19.44
N ILE A 382 -15.23 1.03 -19.73
CA ILE A 382 -16.54 1.02 -19.07
C ILE A 382 -17.52 0.08 -19.79
N ASP A 383 -17.36 -0.12 -21.11
CA ASP A 383 -18.20 -1.03 -21.92
C ASP A 383 -17.92 -2.52 -21.65
N MET A 384 -16.81 -2.83 -20.98
CA MET A 384 -16.41 -4.20 -20.62
C MET A 384 -16.93 -4.63 -19.24
N LEU A 385 -17.57 -3.74 -18.47
CA LEU A 385 -18.22 -4.10 -17.21
C LEU A 385 -19.58 -4.72 -17.50
N PRO A 386 -19.98 -5.79 -16.80
CA PRO A 386 -21.25 -6.43 -17.05
C PRO A 386 -22.39 -5.44 -16.86
N HIS A 387 -23.27 -5.35 -17.86
CA HIS A 387 -24.39 -4.43 -17.88
C HIS A 387 -25.48 -4.72 -16.83
N ARG A 388 -25.28 -5.67 -15.90
CA ARG A 388 -26.23 -6.03 -14.84
C ARG A 388 -25.60 -5.70 -13.47
N PRO A 389 -26.38 -5.13 -12.53
CA PRO A 389 -25.87 -4.83 -11.20
C PRO A 389 -25.52 -6.14 -10.51
N PHE A 390 -24.38 -6.10 -9.86
CA PHE A 390 -23.84 -7.19 -9.08
C PHE A 390 -24.33 -7.08 -7.62
N GLN A 391 -24.67 -8.21 -7.00
CA GLN A 391 -24.94 -8.23 -5.57
C GLN A 391 -23.60 -8.37 -4.82
N SER A 392 -23.17 -7.31 -4.13
CA SER A 392 -21.97 -7.35 -3.28
C SER A 392 -22.24 -8.21 -2.05
N LEU A 393 -21.50 -9.30 -1.93
CA LEU A 393 -21.47 -10.13 -0.73
C LEU A 393 -20.37 -9.65 0.23
N SER A 394 -19.99 -10.49 1.18
CA SER A 394 -18.89 -10.20 2.10
C SER A 394 -17.54 -10.15 1.38
N GLY A 395 -16.72 -9.17 1.74
CA GLY A 395 -15.40 -8.93 1.14
C GLY A 395 -15.47 -8.64 -0.35
N THR A 396 -14.59 -9.28 -1.13
CA THR A 396 -14.47 -9.10 -2.59
C THR A 396 -15.40 -10.00 -3.42
N LEU A 397 -16.30 -10.74 -2.76
CA LEU A 397 -17.21 -11.68 -3.42
C LEU A 397 -18.46 -10.99 -3.92
N VAL A 398 -18.88 -11.39 -5.10
CA VAL A 398 -20.00 -10.79 -5.82
C VAL A 398 -20.82 -11.87 -6.51
N LEU A 399 -22.13 -11.80 -6.37
CA LEU A 399 -23.06 -12.71 -7.03
C LEU A 399 -23.73 -12.02 -8.23
N ASP A 400 -23.67 -12.66 -9.40
CA ASP A 400 -24.54 -12.35 -10.51
C ASP A 400 -25.83 -13.18 -10.40
N GLY A 401 -26.90 -12.57 -9.89
CA GLY A 401 -28.20 -13.24 -9.77
C GLY A 401 -28.78 -13.69 -11.11
N GLY A 402 -28.39 -13.06 -12.23
CA GLY A 402 -28.90 -13.41 -13.56
C GLY A 402 -28.21 -14.62 -14.19
N SER A 403 -26.91 -14.79 -13.96
CA SER A 403 -26.15 -15.93 -14.51
C SER A 403 -25.90 -17.05 -13.49
N GLY A 404 -26.14 -16.79 -12.20
CA GLY A 404 -25.85 -17.72 -11.10
C GLY A 404 -24.34 -17.89 -10.85
N LYS A 405 -23.53 -16.90 -11.24
CA LYS A 405 -22.07 -16.95 -11.11
C LYS A 405 -21.60 -16.16 -9.90
N LEU A 406 -20.70 -16.78 -9.14
CA LEU A 406 -20.00 -16.12 -8.04
C LEU A 406 -18.63 -15.66 -8.56
N TYR A 407 -18.39 -14.36 -8.48
CA TYR A 407 -17.14 -13.74 -8.87
C TYR A 407 -16.39 -13.22 -7.67
N ARG A 408 -15.07 -13.37 -7.69
CA ARG A 408 -14.15 -12.60 -6.89
C ARG A 408 -13.66 -11.42 -7.72
N VAL A 409 -13.93 -10.23 -7.24
CA VAL A 409 -13.53 -8.99 -7.92
C VAL A 409 -12.18 -8.56 -7.39
N LEU A 410 -11.21 -8.43 -8.29
CA LEU A 410 -9.86 -7.97 -7.99
C LEU A 410 -9.49 -6.80 -8.89
N LEU A 411 -8.57 -5.95 -8.45
CA LEU A 411 -8.01 -4.91 -9.31
C LEU A 411 -6.99 -5.54 -10.29
N ASN A 412 -7.13 -5.22 -11.58
CA ASN A 412 -6.24 -5.75 -12.62
C ASN A 412 -4.93 -4.95 -12.65
N GLN A 413 -3.91 -5.48 -11.99
CA GLN A 413 -2.60 -4.84 -11.88
C GLN A 413 -1.94 -4.51 -13.23
N SER A 414 -2.00 -5.44 -14.20
CA SER A 414 -1.38 -5.23 -15.52
C SER A 414 -2.04 -4.07 -16.24
N TYR A 415 -3.37 -4.03 -16.20
CA TYR A 415 -4.13 -2.96 -16.83
C TYR A 415 -3.91 -1.61 -16.14
N LEU A 416 -3.90 -1.55 -14.79
CA LEU A 416 -3.65 -0.30 -14.06
C LEU A 416 -2.24 0.25 -14.34
N LEU A 417 -1.26 -0.62 -14.51
CA LEU A 417 0.10 -0.24 -14.90
C LEU A 417 0.18 0.30 -16.34
N GLU A 418 -0.52 -0.32 -17.29
CA GLU A 418 -0.62 0.19 -18.66
C GLU A 418 -1.31 1.56 -18.66
N PHE A 419 -2.43 1.68 -17.94
CA PHE A 419 -3.18 2.92 -17.85
C PHE A 419 -2.40 4.06 -17.17
N LEU A 420 -1.56 3.75 -16.15
CA LEU A 420 -0.64 4.72 -15.55
C LEU A 420 0.32 5.34 -16.58
N ARG A 421 0.72 4.58 -17.61
CA ARG A 421 1.62 5.06 -18.67
C ARG A 421 0.91 5.96 -19.67
N ASP A 422 -0.36 5.67 -19.93
CA ASP A 422 -1.13 6.34 -20.99
C ASP A 422 -1.85 7.61 -20.50
N THR A 423 -2.20 7.68 -19.22
CA THR A 423 -2.91 8.85 -18.66
C THR A 423 -2.07 10.13 -18.74
N ARG A 424 -2.76 11.25 -18.95
CA ARG A 424 -2.20 12.61 -18.98
C ARG A 424 -2.54 13.44 -17.74
N LEU A 425 -3.50 13.00 -16.92
CA LEU A 425 -3.99 13.76 -15.77
C LEU A 425 -3.20 13.40 -14.51
N ASP A 426 -2.69 14.41 -13.80
CA ASP A 426 -1.90 14.19 -12.58
C ASP A 426 -2.72 13.53 -11.47
N CYS A 427 -4.00 13.86 -11.34
CA CYS A 427 -4.90 13.21 -10.37
C CYS A 427 -5.07 11.71 -10.65
N GLU A 428 -5.17 11.32 -11.92
CA GLU A 428 -5.29 9.92 -12.32
C GLU A 428 -3.96 9.19 -12.07
N ARG A 429 -2.82 9.79 -12.41
CA ARG A 429 -1.50 9.21 -12.13
C ARG A 429 -1.29 8.98 -10.64
N MET A 430 -1.68 9.94 -9.81
CA MET A 430 -1.61 9.84 -8.35
C MET A 430 -2.45 8.66 -7.84
N ALA A 431 -3.73 8.60 -8.24
CA ALA A 431 -4.63 7.52 -7.82
C ALA A 431 -4.15 6.15 -8.29
N LEU A 432 -3.68 6.04 -9.53
CA LEU A 432 -3.18 4.79 -10.11
C LEU A 432 -1.90 4.31 -9.44
N LEU A 433 -0.98 5.22 -9.12
CA LEU A 433 0.25 4.89 -8.39
C LEU A 433 -0.08 4.23 -7.05
N HIS A 434 -0.97 4.85 -6.26
CA HIS A 434 -1.42 4.32 -4.98
C HIS A 434 -2.22 3.03 -5.12
N CYS A 435 -3.08 2.91 -6.12
CA CYS A 435 -3.82 1.68 -6.40
C CYS A 435 -2.86 0.53 -6.72
N VAL A 436 -1.91 0.71 -7.63
CA VAL A 436 -0.97 -0.34 -8.03
C VAL A 436 -0.11 -0.80 -6.86
N LEU A 437 0.39 0.13 -6.03
CA LEU A 437 1.20 -0.19 -4.86
C LEU A 437 0.40 -0.95 -3.79
N SER A 438 -0.85 -0.56 -3.55
CA SER A 438 -1.71 -1.21 -2.56
C SER A 438 -2.18 -2.61 -2.95
N CYS A 439 -2.29 -2.91 -4.25
CA CYS A 439 -2.86 -4.16 -4.76
C CYS A 439 -1.84 -5.26 -5.03
N GLY A 440 -0.55 -5.03 -4.78
CA GLY A 440 0.54 -5.92 -5.23
C GLY A 440 0.71 -7.21 -4.44
N ARG A 441 0.62 -8.37 -5.13
CA ARG A 441 1.03 -9.69 -4.58
C ARG A 441 2.56 -9.86 -4.58
N ASP A 442 3.24 -9.18 -5.49
CA ASP A 442 4.70 -9.10 -5.59
C ASP A 442 5.11 -7.62 -5.75
N PRO A 443 5.36 -6.91 -4.63
CA PRO A 443 5.66 -5.48 -4.66
C PRO A 443 6.96 -5.19 -5.42
N ARG A 444 7.97 -6.07 -5.38
CA ARG A 444 9.28 -5.82 -6.01
C ARG A 444 9.18 -5.75 -7.52
N ARG A 445 8.42 -6.67 -8.15
CA ARG A 445 8.26 -6.67 -9.62
C ARG A 445 7.45 -5.47 -10.11
N LEU A 446 6.44 -5.05 -9.35
CA LEU A 446 5.63 -3.88 -9.68
C LEU A 446 6.45 -2.60 -9.55
N GLU A 447 7.19 -2.45 -8.46
CA GLU A 447 8.12 -1.35 -8.22
C GLU A 447 9.13 -1.23 -9.36
N ALA A 448 9.75 -2.34 -9.81
CA ALA A 448 10.69 -2.31 -10.93
C ALA A 448 10.06 -1.75 -12.23
N LYS A 449 8.80 -2.10 -12.52
CA LYS A 449 8.07 -1.57 -13.69
C LYS A 449 7.72 -0.10 -13.55
N ILE A 450 7.35 0.34 -12.35
CA ILE A 450 7.06 1.77 -12.06
C ILE A 450 8.36 2.57 -12.14
N ILE A 451 9.45 2.07 -11.57
CA ILE A 451 10.78 2.68 -11.62
C ILE A 451 11.23 2.87 -13.08
N GLN A 452 11.05 1.84 -13.92
CA GLN A 452 11.33 1.97 -15.35
C GLN A 452 10.53 3.13 -15.97
N TRP A 453 9.23 3.21 -15.68
CA TRP A 453 8.38 4.29 -16.18
C TRP A 453 8.79 5.67 -15.66
N ILE A 454 9.14 5.81 -14.37
CA ILE A 454 9.65 7.06 -13.77
C ILE A 454 10.94 7.49 -14.49
N SER A 455 11.84 6.54 -14.79
CA SER A 455 13.09 6.83 -15.50
C SER A 455 12.89 7.30 -16.94
N GLU A 456 11.73 7.01 -17.54
CA GLU A 456 11.32 7.46 -18.88
C GLU A 456 10.56 8.80 -18.83
N ASN A 457 9.91 9.12 -17.71
CA ASN A 457 8.89 10.18 -17.60
C ASN A 457 9.10 11.09 -16.37
N ILE A 458 10.33 11.57 -16.16
CA ILE A 458 10.75 12.31 -14.97
C ILE A 458 9.97 13.63 -14.76
N SER A 459 9.53 14.26 -15.84
CA SER A 459 8.77 15.52 -15.84
C SER A 459 7.30 15.34 -16.26
N ALA A 460 6.77 14.12 -16.16
CA ALA A 460 5.40 13.86 -16.60
C ALA A 460 4.33 14.50 -15.71
N CYS A 461 4.62 14.69 -14.42
CA CYS A 461 3.70 15.29 -13.46
C CYS A 461 4.05 16.77 -13.20
N HIS A 462 3.04 17.63 -13.12
CA HIS A 462 3.20 19.06 -12.83
C HIS A 462 2.73 19.44 -11.43
N SER A 463 1.75 18.71 -10.90
CA SER A 463 1.07 19.02 -9.63
C SER A 463 1.78 18.43 -8.40
N PHE A 464 2.62 17.42 -8.58
CA PHE A 464 3.37 16.76 -7.50
C PHE A 464 4.70 16.19 -7.99
N ASP A 465 5.62 15.91 -7.07
CA ASP A 465 6.90 15.27 -7.37
C ASP A 465 6.74 13.74 -7.38
N LEU A 466 6.82 13.15 -8.57
CA LEU A 466 6.62 11.71 -8.79
C LEU A 466 7.64 10.84 -8.05
N ILE A 467 8.90 11.29 -7.92
CA ILE A 467 9.95 10.52 -7.24
C ILE A 467 9.67 10.50 -5.74
N GLN A 468 9.33 11.65 -5.16
CA GLN A 468 8.99 11.76 -3.75
C GLN A 468 7.79 10.89 -3.39
N GLU A 469 6.73 10.98 -4.20
CA GLU A 469 5.50 10.24 -3.96
C GLU A 469 5.72 8.73 -4.05
N PHE A 470 6.41 8.26 -5.09
CA PHE A 470 6.72 6.84 -5.25
C PHE A 470 7.54 6.29 -4.08
N ILE A 471 8.55 7.02 -3.62
CA ILE A 471 9.41 6.60 -2.51
C ILE A 471 8.60 6.49 -1.21
N ILE A 472 7.78 7.50 -0.89
CA ILE A 472 6.96 7.48 0.34
C ILE A 472 5.90 6.38 0.26
N ALA A 473 5.12 6.33 -0.83
CA ALA A 473 4.03 5.38 -0.98
C ALA A 473 4.51 3.92 -0.97
N SER A 474 5.60 3.60 -1.70
CA SER A 474 6.16 2.24 -1.72
C SER A 474 6.71 1.83 -0.35
N SER A 475 7.42 2.74 0.34
CA SER A 475 7.91 2.45 1.69
C SER A 475 6.77 2.29 2.70
N TYR A 476 5.72 3.10 2.61
CA TYR A 476 4.52 3.00 3.44
C TYR A 476 3.84 1.63 3.27
N TRP A 477 3.51 1.25 2.03
CA TRP A 477 2.82 -0.02 1.73
C TRP A 477 3.65 -1.25 2.06
N SER A 478 4.98 -1.13 2.12
CA SER A 478 5.86 -2.24 2.52
C SER A 478 5.77 -2.60 4.01
N ILE A 479 5.43 -1.65 4.89
CA ILE A 479 5.39 -1.85 6.35
C ILE A 479 3.96 -1.92 6.89
N TYR A 480 3.03 -1.28 6.18
CA TYR A 480 1.62 -1.24 6.56
C TYR A 480 1.00 -2.59 6.96
N PRO A 481 1.29 -3.74 6.32
CA PRO A 481 0.70 -5.02 6.68
C PRO A 481 1.10 -5.55 8.07
N GLU A 482 2.21 -5.06 8.65
CA GLU A 482 2.85 -5.70 9.81
C GLU A 482 2.30 -5.25 11.17
N THR A 483 1.65 -4.08 11.24
CA THR A 483 1.15 -3.49 12.49
C THR A 483 -0.09 -2.60 12.28
N SER A 484 -0.99 -2.61 13.27
CA SER A 484 -2.15 -1.71 13.31
C SER A 484 -1.73 -0.27 13.68
N ASN A 485 -2.39 0.74 13.10
CA ASN A 485 -2.21 2.18 13.33
C ASN A 485 -1.02 2.87 12.62
N MET A 486 -0.33 2.20 11.68
CA MET A 486 0.78 2.82 10.93
C MET A 486 0.35 3.98 10.04
N ASP A 487 -0.90 3.99 9.58
CA ASP A 487 -1.53 5.10 8.85
C ASP A 487 -1.52 6.44 9.61
N LYS A 488 -1.43 6.38 10.93
CA LYS A 488 -1.41 7.57 11.81
C LYS A 488 -0.01 8.09 12.09
N LEU A 489 1.03 7.26 11.92
CA LEU A 489 2.40 7.53 12.36
C LEU A 489 3.35 7.79 11.19
N LEU A 490 3.19 7.07 10.08
CA LEU A 490 4.00 7.29 8.89
C LEU A 490 3.24 8.11 7.84
N PRO A 491 3.93 9.00 7.12
CA PRO A 491 3.35 9.64 5.96
C PRO A 491 3.09 8.58 4.88
N TYR A 492 1.90 8.62 4.29
CA TYR A 492 1.52 7.75 3.16
C TYR A 492 1.61 8.50 1.82
N SER A 493 1.75 9.82 1.84
CA SER A 493 1.94 10.66 0.66
C SER A 493 2.95 11.77 0.95
N SER A 494 3.59 12.30 -0.10
CA SER A 494 4.41 13.51 -0.04
C SER A 494 3.56 14.78 0.08
N LEU A 495 2.28 14.69 -0.27
CA LEU A 495 1.34 15.81 -0.28
C LEU A 495 0.62 15.95 1.07
N LEU A 496 0.49 17.20 1.52
CA LEU A 496 -0.30 17.53 2.71
C LEU A 496 -1.75 17.86 2.34
N THR A 497 -1.98 18.50 1.20
CA THR A 497 -3.29 18.88 0.68
C THR A 497 -3.32 18.77 -0.83
N TRP A 498 -4.51 18.58 -1.39
CA TRP A 498 -4.75 18.57 -2.83
C TRP A 498 -5.82 19.61 -3.17
N ASN A 499 -5.43 20.65 -3.89
CA ASN A 499 -6.30 21.81 -4.16
C ASN A 499 -6.87 21.84 -5.58
N THR A 500 -6.54 20.86 -6.43
CA THR A 500 -7.06 20.81 -7.81
C THR A 500 -8.33 19.97 -7.88
N GLU A 501 -9.33 20.47 -8.59
CA GLU A 501 -10.60 19.78 -8.80
C GLU A 501 -10.40 18.54 -9.69
N ILE A 502 -11.16 17.48 -9.42
CA ILE A 502 -11.17 16.29 -10.28
C ILE A 502 -12.18 16.52 -11.40
N PRO A 503 -11.77 16.44 -12.69
CA PRO A 503 -12.69 16.65 -13.81
C PRO A 503 -13.92 15.73 -13.75
N GLY A 504 -15.12 16.30 -13.86
CA GLY A 504 -16.38 15.55 -13.95
C GLY A 504 -17.03 15.18 -12.61
N ILE A 505 -16.44 15.54 -11.46
CA ILE A 505 -17.05 15.33 -10.14
C ILE A 505 -16.99 16.60 -9.29
N THR A 506 -18.10 16.94 -8.64
CA THR A 506 -18.11 17.89 -7.53
C THR A 506 -18.16 17.15 -6.20
N LEU A 507 -17.29 17.52 -5.25
CA LEU A 507 -17.21 16.92 -3.92
C LEU A 507 -17.66 17.91 -2.84
N VAL A 508 -18.51 17.44 -1.93
CA VAL A 508 -18.83 18.10 -0.66
C VAL A 508 -18.37 17.19 0.49
N THR A 509 -17.65 17.74 1.47
CA THR A 509 -17.22 17.01 2.67
C THR A 509 -17.89 17.62 3.90
N GLU A 510 -18.51 16.78 4.73
CA GLU A 510 -19.24 17.20 5.94
C GLU A 510 -18.75 16.40 7.14
N GLU A 511 -18.67 17.03 8.32
CA GLU A 511 -18.36 16.32 9.56
C GLU A 511 -19.58 15.55 10.05
N ILE A 512 -19.38 14.31 10.50
CA ILE A 512 -20.46 13.43 10.96
C ILE A 512 -20.28 13.01 12.42
N PRO A 513 -21.38 12.79 13.17
CA PRO A 513 -21.30 12.25 14.52
C PRO A 513 -20.69 10.85 14.50
N LEU A 514 -19.71 10.63 15.37
CA LEU A 514 -19.04 9.33 15.47
C LEU A 514 -19.95 8.27 16.11
N PRO A 515 -19.82 6.99 15.72
CA PRO A 515 -20.60 5.90 16.30
C PRO A 515 -20.42 5.79 17.81
N LEU A 516 -21.53 5.63 18.52
CA LEU A 516 -21.55 5.39 19.96
C LEU A 516 -21.41 3.89 20.22
N MET A 517 -20.22 3.47 20.67
CA MET A 517 -19.96 2.08 21.05
C MET A 517 -20.71 1.74 22.35
N LYS A 518 -21.46 0.62 22.35
CA LYS A 518 -22.24 0.17 23.52
C LYS A 518 -21.48 -0.84 24.38
N VAL A 519 -20.53 -1.57 23.80
CA VAL A 519 -19.70 -2.56 24.48
C VAL A 519 -18.41 -1.92 24.97
N HIS A 520 -17.83 -2.42 26.06
CA HIS A 520 -16.63 -1.85 26.69
C HIS A 520 -15.37 -2.72 26.46
N SER A 521 -15.53 -4.01 26.14
CA SER A 521 -14.44 -4.93 25.81
C SER A 521 -14.44 -5.24 24.31
N PHE A 522 -13.41 -4.79 23.61
CA PHE A 522 -13.24 -5.05 22.19
C PHE A 522 -12.16 -6.09 21.93
N LYS A 523 -12.34 -6.91 20.90
CA LYS A 523 -11.33 -7.84 20.38
C LYS A 523 -11.30 -7.78 18.86
N GLY A 524 -10.11 -7.91 18.28
CA GLY A 524 -9.93 -8.02 16.83
C GLY A 524 -10.34 -6.76 16.08
N TYR A 525 -11.29 -6.89 15.14
CA TYR A 525 -11.79 -5.77 14.33
C TYR A 525 -12.32 -4.59 15.16
N TRP A 526 -13.10 -4.88 16.20
CA TRP A 526 -13.75 -3.86 17.02
C TRP A 526 -12.76 -3.00 17.81
N GLU A 527 -11.62 -3.57 18.19
CA GLU A 527 -10.55 -2.87 18.89
C GLU A 527 -9.89 -1.84 17.95
N LYS A 528 -9.63 -2.24 16.70
CA LYS A 528 -9.09 -1.36 15.67
C LYS A 528 -10.05 -0.24 15.32
N LEU A 529 -11.34 -0.56 15.12
CA LEU A 529 -12.37 0.44 14.84
C LEU A 529 -12.46 1.44 16.00
N ASN A 530 -12.53 0.97 17.25
CA ASN A 530 -12.59 1.87 18.41
C ASN A 530 -11.35 2.76 18.50
N SER A 531 -10.15 2.23 18.23
CA SER A 531 -8.91 3.04 18.15
C SER A 531 -8.96 4.12 17.05
N ASN A 532 -9.61 3.83 15.91
CA ASN A 532 -9.83 4.82 14.85
C ASN A 532 -10.84 5.89 15.28
N LEU A 533 -11.94 5.49 15.94
CA LEU A 533 -12.96 6.41 16.44
C LEU A 533 -12.42 7.34 17.53
N GLU A 534 -11.69 6.80 18.51
CA GLU A 534 -11.05 7.63 19.54
C GLU A 534 -10.07 8.62 18.92
N TYR A 535 -9.32 8.21 17.89
CA TYR A 535 -8.45 9.14 17.16
C TYR A 535 -9.22 10.28 16.49
N ALA A 536 -10.35 9.98 15.84
CA ALA A 536 -11.20 10.98 15.21
C ALA A 536 -11.84 11.94 16.24
N LYS A 537 -12.20 11.46 17.45
CA LYS A 537 -12.80 12.30 18.52
C LYS A 537 -11.88 13.43 19.00
N TYR A 538 -10.59 13.13 19.15
CA TYR A 538 -9.66 14.07 19.79
C TYR A 538 -8.92 14.99 18.83
N SER A 539 -9.24 14.94 17.53
CA SER A 539 -8.71 15.81 16.45
C SER A 539 -7.28 16.28 16.71
N LYS A 540 -6.37 15.36 17.04
CA LYS A 540 -4.96 15.73 17.19
C LYS A 540 -4.40 15.97 15.80
N PRO A 541 -3.62 17.05 15.57
CA PRO A 541 -2.93 17.23 14.29
C PRO A 541 -2.19 15.94 13.96
N HIS A 542 -2.22 15.56 12.67
CA HIS A 542 -1.63 14.33 12.17
C HIS A 542 -0.31 14.04 12.90
N LEU A 543 -0.26 12.90 13.60
CA LEU A 543 0.96 12.46 14.30
C LEU A 543 2.01 11.96 13.30
N HIS A 544 1.88 12.30 12.02
CA HIS A 544 2.79 11.87 10.98
C HIS A 544 4.20 12.33 11.33
N TYR A 545 5.11 11.36 11.28
CA TYR A 545 6.52 11.61 11.42
C TYR A 545 6.97 12.65 10.38
N ASN A 546 7.55 13.74 10.87
CA ASN A 546 8.11 14.80 10.05
C ASN A 546 9.62 14.91 10.31
N ASN A 547 10.40 14.96 9.23
CA ASN A 547 11.85 15.16 9.26
C ASN A 547 12.29 16.56 9.75
N GLY A 548 11.38 17.39 10.25
CA GLY A 548 11.70 18.71 10.81
C GLY A 548 12.64 18.65 12.03
N VAL A 549 12.54 17.61 12.87
CA VAL A 549 13.48 17.40 13.99
C VAL A 549 14.86 17.05 13.44
N VAL A 550 14.93 16.09 12.52
CA VAL A 550 16.16 15.67 11.82
C VAL A 550 16.83 16.87 11.15
N ARG A 551 16.07 17.75 10.48
CA ARG A 551 16.58 18.98 9.87
C ARG A 551 17.24 19.89 10.90
N ARG A 552 16.61 20.11 12.07
CA ARG A 552 17.17 20.98 13.13
C ARG A 552 18.44 20.38 13.72
N GLU A 553 18.43 19.09 14.05
CA GLU A 553 19.61 18.40 14.60
C GLU A 553 20.76 18.38 13.61
N TRP A 554 20.47 18.16 12.32
CA TRP A 554 21.47 18.24 11.25
C TRP A 554 22.10 19.63 11.15
N HIS A 555 21.30 20.70 11.17
CA HIS A 555 21.82 22.06 11.18
C HIS A 555 22.64 22.36 12.44
N SER A 556 22.26 21.80 13.60
CA SER A 556 23.04 21.89 14.84
C SER A 556 24.41 21.23 14.68
N LEU A 557 24.46 19.99 14.18
CA LEU A 557 25.70 19.24 13.95
C LEU A 557 26.65 19.97 12.99
N ILE A 558 26.13 20.55 11.90
CA ILE A 558 26.93 21.35 10.97
C ILE A 558 27.47 22.63 11.64
N SER A 559 26.68 23.25 12.51
CA SER A 559 27.11 24.45 13.24
C SER A 559 28.17 24.14 14.30
N GLU A 560 28.06 22.99 14.98
CA GLU A 560 29.03 22.49 15.96
C GLU A 560 30.37 22.16 15.30
N GLU A 561 30.33 21.54 14.11
CA GLU A 561 31.51 21.25 13.30
C GLU A 561 32.25 22.54 12.90
N LYS A 562 31.53 23.53 12.36
CA LYS A 562 32.11 24.82 11.97
C LYS A 562 32.70 25.61 13.15
N THR A 563 32.21 25.39 14.36
CA THR A 563 32.67 26.06 15.58
C THR A 563 33.71 25.24 16.37
N GLY A 564 34.07 24.04 15.90
CA GLY A 564 35.09 23.19 16.54
C GLY A 564 34.67 22.62 17.90
N LYS A 565 33.39 22.67 18.25
CA LYS A 565 32.88 22.11 19.51
C LYS A 565 32.76 20.59 19.37
N ARG A 566 33.54 19.83 20.15
CA ARG A 566 33.47 18.36 20.16
C ARG A 566 32.13 17.90 20.75
N SER A 567 31.25 17.36 19.92
CA SER A 567 30.06 16.62 20.35
C SER A 567 30.48 15.37 21.15
N SER A 568 29.59 14.87 22.02
CA SER A 568 29.85 13.71 22.88
C SER A 568 30.24 12.47 22.06
N LEU A 569 31.39 11.86 22.36
CA LEU A 569 31.94 10.68 21.69
C LEU A 569 30.97 9.47 21.71
N VAL A 570 30.10 9.40 22.72
CA VAL A 570 29.08 8.34 22.90
C VAL A 570 27.94 8.48 21.89
N TYR A 571 27.52 9.71 21.60
CA TYR A 571 26.48 10.01 20.63
C TYR A 571 26.94 9.64 19.22
N VAL A 572 28.18 9.98 18.86
CA VAL A 572 28.80 9.63 17.58
C VAL A 572 28.96 8.10 17.41
N ARG A 573 29.26 7.37 18.50
CA ARG A 573 29.39 5.91 18.47
C ARG A 573 28.06 5.20 18.21
N ASN A 574 26.99 5.64 18.89
CA ASN A 574 25.64 5.12 18.64
C ASN A 574 25.16 5.40 17.20
N ILE A 575 25.55 6.54 16.65
CA ILE A 575 25.27 6.89 15.25
C ILE A 575 25.92 5.88 14.29
N LEU A 576 27.18 5.54 14.52
CA LEU A 576 27.93 4.59 13.68
C LEU A 576 27.35 3.17 13.75
N ASP A 577 26.99 2.70 14.95
CA ASP A 577 26.43 1.35 15.13
C ASP A 577 25.08 1.18 14.41
N ASN A 578 24.24 2.22 14.41
CA ASN A 578 22.97 2.21 13.66
C ASN A 578 23.21 2.22 12.14
N ALA A 579 24.21 2.95 11.64
CA ALA A 579 24.55 2.97 10.23
C ALA A 579 25.01 1.58 9.73
N ILE A 580 25.81 0.86 10.52
CA ILE A 580 26.25 -0.51 10.19
C ILE A 580 25.05 -1.44 10.04
N LYS A 581 24.05 -1.33 10.93
CA LYS A 581 22.83 -2.15 10.89
C LYS A 581 21.98 -1.88 9.65
N VAL A 582 21.83 -0.62 9.23
CA VAL A 582 21.06 -0.28 8.01
C VAL A 582 21.77 -0.81 6.76
N ILE A 583 23.09 -0.64 6.67
CA ILE A 583 23.88 -1.13 5.52
C ILE A 583 23.84 -2.66 5.46
N SER A 584 24.00 -3.36 6.59
CA SER A 584 23.94 -4.82 6.61
C SER A 584 22.54 -5.33 6.24
N ASN A 585 21.47 -4.67 6.68
CA ASN A 585 20.10 -5.01 6.30
C ASN A 585 19.83 -4.76 4.80
N LEU A 586 20.34 -3.66 4.25
CA LEU A 586 20.30 -3.37 2.81
C LEU A 586 21.02 -4.45 1.99
N GLN A 587 22.23 -4.83 2.41
CA GLN A 587 23.01 -5.88 1.76
C GLN A 587 22.32 -7.25 1.85
N ALA A 588 21.71 -7.59 2.99
CA ALA A 588 20.95 -8.82 3.15
C ALA A 588 19.70 -8.90 2.25
N LYS A 589 19.09 -7.75 1.92
CA LYS A 589 17.87 -7.67 1.09
C LYS A 589 18.15 -7.63 -0.43
N THR A 590 19.39 -7.34 -0.82
CA THR A 590 19.80 -7.25 -2.23
C THR A 590 20.28 -8.62 -2.72
N LEU A 591 19.52 -9.26 -3.62
CA LEU A 591 19.82 -10.61 -4.14
C LEU A 591 20.84 -10.61 -5.30
N GLU A 592 21.07 -9.47 -5.96
CA GLU A 592 22.03 -9.33 -7.06
C GLU A 592 23.16 -8.33 -6.74
N PRO A 593 24.38 -8.52 -7.27
CA PRO A 593 25.42 -7.51 -7.18
C PRO A 593 24.99 -6.24 -7.92
N ARG A 594 24.96 -5.11 -7.19
CA ARG A 594 24.57 -3.79 -7.71
C ARG A 594 25.51 -3.36 -8.84
N LEU A 595 24.97 -2.90 -9.96
CA LEU A 595 25.73 -2.47 -11.16
C LEU A 595 26.30 -1.06 -11.02
N THR A 596 25.65 -0.20 -10.24
CA THR A 596 26.16 1.14 -9.94
C THR A 596 27.34 1.06 -8.97
N PRO A 597 28.42 1.84 -9.16
CA PRO A 597 29.57 1.88 -8.25
C PRO A 597 29.26 2.63 -6.94
N LEU A 598 28.05 2.48 -6.43
CA LEU A 598 27.67 2.88 -5.08
C LEU A 598 28.15 1.78 -4.12
N PHE A 599 28.57 2.16 -2.91
CA PHE A 599 29.04 1.25 -1.85
C PHE A 599 30.40 0.55 -2.04
N GLN A 600 31.03 0.57 -3.22
CA GLN A 600 32.24 -0.24 -3.49
C GLN A 600 33.56 0.31 -2.92
N GLU A 601 33.71 1.61 -2.69
CA GLU A 601 35.04 2.20 -2.42
C GLU A 601 35.02 3.29 -1.34
N GLU A 602 34.49 2.96 -0.17
CA GLU A 602 34.83 3.71 1.03
C GLU A 602 35.55 2.80 2.01
N ASP A 603 36.85 3.03 2.07
CA ASP A 603 37.83 2.29 2.86
C ASP A 603 37.36 2.13 4.31
N ASN A 604 37.48 0.92 4.87
CA ASN A 604 36.97 0.61 6.22
C ASN A 604 37.60 1.50 7.30
N HIS A 605 38.80 2.06 7.05
CA HIS A 605 39.47 3.01 7.93
C HIS A 605 39.00 4.46 7.75
N GLN A 606 38.50 4.85 6.57
CA GLN A 606 37.89 6.17 6.35
C GLN A 606 36.48 6.27 6.98
N ARG A 607 35.80 5.14 7.20
CA ARG A 607 34.53 5.07 7.97
C ARG A 607 34.67 5.49 9.44
N LEU A 608 35.86 5.34 10.03
CA LEU A 608 36.14 5.60 11.45
C LEU A 608 36.57 7.05 11.73
N LEU A 609 37.28 7.69 10.80
CA LEU A 609 37.85 9.04 10.99
C LEU A 609 36.99 10.16 10.38
N MET A 610 36.13 9.88 9.40
CA MET A 610 35.24 10.88 8.77
C MET A 610 33.84 10.99 9.42
N GLY A 611 33.66 10.48 10.64
CA GLY A 611 32.38 10.46 11.38
C GLY A 611 31.70 11.82 11.64
N LEU A 612 32.25 12.92 11.14
CA LEU A 612 31.68 14.28 11.19
C LEU A 612 31.71 15.04 9.84
N VAL A 613 32.61 14.68 8.90
CA VAL A 613 32.99 15.57 7.78
C VAL A 613 32.10 15.43 6.53
N SER A 614 31.28 14.38 6.43
CA SER A 614 30.21 14.34 5.42
C SER A 614 28.86 14.52 6.10
N GLY A 615 28.42 15.77 6.28
CA GLY A 615 27.19 16.12 6.98
C GLY A 615 25.95 15.33 6.58
N LEU A 616 25.86 14.77 5.36
CA LEU A 616 24.70 13.96 4.93
C LEU A 616 24.64 12.54 5.48
N ARG A 617 25.75 11.96 5.98
CA ARG A 617 25.73 10.65 6.67
C ARG A 617 25.06 10.69 8.03
N ALA A 618 24.82 11.86 8.60
CA ALA A 618 24.01 11.98 9.80
C ALA A 618 22.51 11.78 9.52
N ILE A 619 22.01 12.08 8.30
CA ILE A 619 20.56 12.20 8.05
C ILE A 619 19.80 10.87 8.25
N TRP A 620 20.18 9.79 7.56
CA TRP A 620 19.57 8.47 7.81
C TRP A 620 19.71 7.99 9.25
N VAL A 621 20.80 8.32 9.95
CA VAL A 621 21.02 7.84 11.31
C VAL A 621 20.16 8.61 12.32
N LEU A 622 20.05 9.92 12.15
CA LEU A 622 19.13 10.76 12.89
C LEU A 622 17.68 10.33 12.62
N MET A 623 17.35 9.98 11.36
CA MET A 623 16.04 9.39 11.03
C MET A 623 15.78 8.06 11.74
N VAL A 624 16.77 7.15 11.83
CA VAL A 624 16.60 5.90 12.60
C VAL A 624 16.27 6.19 14.06
N SER A 625 17.02 7.10 14.69
CA SER A 625 16.81 7.45 16.10
C SER A 625 15.47 8.13 16.33
N GLU A 626 15.18 9.18 15.56
CA GLU A 626 13.97 9.97 15.72
C GLU A 626 12.70 9.19 15.36
N LEU A 627 12.75 8.36 14.31
CA LEU A 627 11.61 7.52 13.94
C LEU A 627 11.39 6.42 14.98
N LYS A 628 12.45 5.81 15.50
CA LYS A 628 12.35 4.84 16.60
C LYS A 628 11.71 5.48 17.83
N ASP A 629 12.16 6.65 18.24
CA ASP A 629 11.63 7.35 19.40
C ASP A 629 10.19 7.81 19.19
N HIS A 630 9.84 8.22 17.96
CA HIS A 630 8.47 8.52 17.58
C HIS A 630 7.57 7.26 17.68
N LEU A 631 7.97 6.14 17.08
CA LEU A 631 7.20 4.90 17.13
C LEU A 631 7.10 4.34 18.55
N LEU A 632 8.16 4.39 19.36
CA LEU A 632 8.13 3.95 20.77
C LEU A 632 7.17 4.77 21.62
N ARG A 633 7.03 6.08 21.35
CA ARG A 633 6.09 6.96 22.04
C ARG A 633 4.63 6.60 21.76
N HIS A 634 4.34 6.17 20.54
CA HIS A 634 2.96 5.99 20.06
C HIS A 634 2.49 4.52 19.95
N LEU A 635 3.40 3.55 19.84
CA LEU A 635 3.10 2.11 19.79
C LEU A 635 3.38 1.45 21.15
N GLN A 636 2.62 1.84 22.18
CA GLN A 636 2.70 1.25 23.51
C GLN A 636 2.07 -0.15 23.51
N GLY A 637 2.87 -1.19 23.25
CA GLY A 637 2.42 -2.58 23.24
C GLY A 637 3.12 -3.48 22.22
N VAL A 638 3.81 -2.90 21.23
CA VAL A 638 4.64 -3.65 20.29
C VAL A 638 6.02 -3.91 20.91
N GLU A 639 6.57 -5.11 20.72
CA GLU A 639 7.92 -5.43 21.20
C GLU A 639 8.94 -4.43 20.64
N LYS A 640 9.82 -3.90 21.51
CA LYS A 640 10.84 -2.93 21.12
C LYS A 640 11.72 -3.42 19.96
N LYS A 641 12.05 -4.72 19.92
CA LYS A 641 12.80 -5.34 18.83
C LYS A 641 12.06 -5.30 17.50
N LYS A 642 10.73 -5.50 17.51
CA LYS A 642 9.90 -5.40 16.31
C LYS A 642 9.85 -3.96 15.80
N ILE A 643 9.75 -2.97 16.69
CA ILE A 643 9.83 -1.55 16.32
C ILE A 643 11.19 -1.21 15.69
N GLU A 644 12.28 -1.65 16.30
CA GLU A 644 13.63 -1.45 15.74
C GLU A 644 13.77 -2.05 14.34
N GLN A 645 13.27 -3.28 14.13
CA GLN A 645 13.30 -3.93 12.83
C GLN A 645 12.45 -3.17 11.79
N MET A 646 11.24 -2.72 12.16
CA MET A 646 10.38 -1.93 11.26
C MET A 646 11.06 -0.61 10.82
N VAL A 647 11.71 0.11 11.75
CA VAL A 647 12.45 1.34 11.43
C VAL A 647 13.61 1.05 10.46
N LEU A 648 14.38 0.00 10.74
CA LEU A 648 15.47 -0.44 9.87
C LEU A 648 14.93 -0.81 8.48
N ASP A 649 13.80 -1.50 8.42
CA ASP A 649 13.17 -1.92 7.18
C ASP A 649 12.62 -0.76 6.37
N TYR A 650 12.03 0.25 7.03
CA TYR A 650 11.57 1.48 6.39
C TYR A 650 12.70 2.24 5.72
N ILE A 651 13.78 2.48 6.47
CA ILE A 651 14.91 3.29 5.99
C ILE A 651 15.70 2.51 4.94
N SER A 652 15.87 1.20 5.14
CA SER A 652 16.48 0.34 4.12
C SER A 652 15.65 0.34 2.84
N LYS A 653 14.32 0.27 2.93
CA LYS A 653 13.43 0.31 1.75
C LYS A 653 13.54 1.63 1.00
N LEU A 654 13.52 2.77 1.71
CA LEU A 654 13.71 4.10 1.10
C LEU A 654 15.02 4.17 0.29
N LEU A 655 16.12 3.72 0.89
CA LEU A 655 17.44 3.73 0.26
C LEU A 655 17.53 2.75 -0.90
N ASP A 656 16.90 1.58 -0.77
CA ASP A 656 16.87 0.58 -1.82
C ASP A 656 16.11 1.10 -3.06
N LEU A 657 14.96 1.76 -2.88
CA LEU A 657 14.21 2.37 -3.98
C LEU A 657 15.03 3.43 -4.73
N ILE A 658 15.78 4.28 -4.00
CA ILE A 658 16.67 5.27 -4.63
C ILE A 658 17.77 4.58 -5.46
N CYS A 659 18.36 3.50 -4.91
CA CYS A 659 19.36 2.72 -5.64
C CYS A 659 18.77 2.07 -6.88
N GLN A 660 17.58 1.48 -6.78
CA GLN A 660 16.89 0.83 -7.91
C GLN A 660 16.53 1.83 -9.01
N ILE A 661 16.10 3.06 -8.67
CA ILE A 661 15.86 4.12 -9.68
C ILE A 661 17.14 4.46 -10.42
N LEU A 662 18.26 4.59 -9.71
CA LEU A 662 19.56 4.86 -10.33
C LEU A 662 20.03 3.69 -11.20
N GLU A 663 19.92 2.46 -10.71
CA GLU A 663 20.31 1.25 -11.42
C GLU A 663 19.48 1.01 -12.68
N ALA A 664 18.17 1.26 -12.63
CA ALA A 664 17.29 1.15 -13.79
C ALA A 664 17.70 2.14 -14.89
N SER A 665 18.03 3.38 -14.51
CA SER A 665 18.57 4.37 -15.44
C SER A 665 19.92 3.93 -16.02
N TRP A 666 20.81 3.38 -15.18
CA TRP A 666 22.12 2.89 -15.59
C TRP A 666 22.03 1.73 -16.60
N ARG A 667 21.14 0.76 -16.33
CA ARG A 667 20.85 -0.39 -17.21
C ARG A 667 20.27 0.06 -18.54
N LYS A 668 19.28 0.97 -18.52
CA LYS A 668 18.65 1.51 -19.74
C LYS A 668 19.66 2.15 -20.69
N HIS A 669 20.64 2.85 -20.12
CA HIS A 669 21.65 3.56 -20.88
C HIS A 669 22.92 2.73 -21.17
N ASN A 670 22.95 1.44 -20.81
CA ASN A 670 24.09 0.52 -20.98
C ASN A 670 25.41 1.11 -20.48
N LEU A 671 25.38 1.84 -19.37
CA LEU A 671 26.59 2.42 -18.80
C LEU A 671 27.40 1.31 -18.11
N HIS A 672 28.70 1.23 -18.41
CA HIS A 672 29.62 0.35 -17.70
C HIS A 672 29.75 0.79 -16.21
N PRO A 673 30.05 -0.11 -15.26
CA PRO A 673 30.30 0.27 -13.85
C PRO A 673 31.44 1.28 -13.69
N TRP A 674 32.35 1.33 -14.67
CA TRP A 674 33.55 2.19 -14.73
C TRP A 674 33.45 3.30 -15.80
N VAL A 675 32.27 3.86 -16.05
CA VAL A 675 32.11 4.95 -17.03
C VAL A 675 32.70 6.25 -16.47
N LEU A 676 34.03 6.40 -16.52
CA LEU A 676 34.74 7.63 -16.16
C LEU A 676 36.11 7.73 -16.87
N HIS A 677 36.14 7.60 -18.19
CA HIS A 677 37.31 8.01 -18.98
C HIS A 677 37.09 9.47 -19.45
N PHE A 678 37.79 10.42 -18.83
CA PHE A 678 37.68 11.87 -19.11
C PHE A 678 38.14 12.30 -20.50
N ASN A 679 38.71 11.39 -21.29
CA ASN A 679 39.23 11.65 -22.64
C ASN A 679 38.15 11.65 -23.75
N ARG A 680 36.87 11.44 -23.42
CA ARG A 680 35.76 11.46 -24.38
C ARG A 680 34.75 12.56 -24.03
N ARG A 681 34.05 13.11 -25.04
CA ARG A 681 32.89 13.99 -24.80
C ARG A 681 31.79 13.19 -24.09
N ALA A 682 31.13 13.81 -23.11
CA ALA A 682 29.97 13.24 -22.44
C ALA A 682 28.94 12.72 -23.43
N SER A 683 28.56 11.47 -23.24
CA SER A 683 27.49 10.80 -23.98
C SER A 683 26.13 11.34 -23.52
N ALA A 684 25.13 11.28 -24.41
CA ALA A 684 23.75 11.60 -24.06
C ALA A 684 23.22 10.73 -22.91
N ALA A 685 23.76 9.51 -22.77
CA ALA A 685 23.50 8.58 -21.68
C ALA A 685 23.97 9.12 -20.31
N GLU A 686 25.21 9.61 -20.22
CA GLU A 686 25.74 10.20 -18.98
C GLU A 686 24.98 11.47 -18.59
N PHE A 687 24.60 12.29 -19.57
CA PHE A 687 23.78 13.48 -19.32
C PHE A 687 22.39 13.12 -18.78
N ALA A 688 21.76 12.08 -19.34
CA ALA A 688 20.48 11.59 -18.85
C ALA A 688 20.58 11.11 -17.39
N VAL A 689 21.60 10.31 -17.06
CA VAL A 689 21.83 9.84 -15.67
C VAL A 689 22.14 11.00 -14.73
N PHE A 690 22.98 11.96 -15.15
CA PHE A 690 23.24 13.17 -14.37
C PHE A 690 21.95 13.96 -14.07
N HIS A 691 21.05 14.06 -15.06
CA HIS A 691 19.76 14.71 -14.88
C HIS A 691 18.88 13.95 -13.89
N ILE A 692 18.77 12.62 -14.00
CA ILE A 692 18.02 11.78 -13.04
C ILE A 692 18.58 11.96 -11.62
N MET A 693 19.90 11.89 -11.44
CA MET A 693 20.54 12.08 -10.13
C MET A 693 20.25 13.46 -9.55
N THR A 694 20.24 14.50 -10.38
CA THR A 694 19.91 15.87 -9.95
C THR A 694 18.44 15.96 -9.50
N ARG A 695 17.52 15.31 -10.21
CA ARG A 695 16.10 15.24 -9.83
C ARG A 695 15.86 14.44 -8.54
N ILE A 696 16.57 13.32 -8.35
CA ILE A 696 16.54 12.57 -7.08
C ILE A 696 17.07 13.44 -5.93
N LEU A 697 18.15 14.19 -6.14
CA LEU A 697 18.72 15.07 -5.12
C LEU A 697 17.72 16.16 -4.71
N GLU A 698 17.03 16.77 -5.66
CA GLU A 698 16.00 17.77 -5.41
C GLU A 698 14.82 17.18 -4.62
N ALA A 699 14.34 16.01 -5.06
CA ALA A 699 13.26 15.27 -4.43
C ALA A 699 13.59 14.85 -2.98
N THR A 700 14.81 14.44 -2.72
CA THR A 700 15.24 14.01 -1.38
C THR A 700 15.54 15.18 -0.45
N ARG A 701 16.05 16.30 -0.99
CA ARG A 701 16.39 17.50 -0.19
C ARG A 701 15.16 18.20 0.37
N SER A 702 14.04 18.24 -0.36
CA SER A 702 12.78 18.84 0.10
C SER A 702 12.24 18.17 1.38
N LEU A 703 12.22 16.85 1.37
CA LEU A 703 11.69 15.98 2.43
C LEU A 703 12.73 15.54 3.47
N PHE A 704 14.00 15.94 3.31
CA PHE A 704 15.13 15.49 4.15
C PHE A 704 15.26 13.95 4.19
N LEU A 705 15.07 13.31 3.03
CA LEU A 705 15.25 11.87 2.87
C LEU A 705 16.74 11.51 2.73
N PRO A 706 17.14 10.30 3.15
CA PRO A 706 18.53 9.91 3.10
C PRO A 706 18.95 9.45 1.70
N LEU A 707 20.20 9.73 1.34
CA LEU A 707 20.80 9.30 0.07
C LEU A 707 21.78 8.13 0.27
N PRO A 708 21.93 7.24 -0.72
CA PRO A 708 22.93 6.17 -0.67
C PRO A 708 24.36 6.71 -0.53
N PRO A 709 25.25 6.00 0.20
CA PRO A 709 26.67 6.36 0.26
C PRO A 709 27.30 6.30 -1.13
N GLY A 710 28.17 7.27 -1.42
CA GLY A 710 28.78 7.44 -2.74
C GLY A 710 27.93 8.21 -3.76
N PHE A 711 26.65 8.51 -3.47
CA PHE A 711 25.76 9.24 -4.41
C PHE A 711 26.32 10.59 -4.82
N HIS A 712 26.72 11.43 -3.85
CA HIS A 712 27.30 12.75 -4.14
C HIS A 712 28.65 12.66 -4.85
N THR A 713 29.46 11.67 -4.52
CA THR A 713 30.74 11.43 -5.19
C THR A 713 30.50 11.14 -6.67
N LEU A 714 29.58 10.23 -6.99
CA LEU A 714 29.21 9.90 -8.36
C LEU A 714 28.57 11.09 -9.09
N HIS A 715 27.67 11.82 -8.43
CA HIS A 715 26.99 12.99 -8.99
C HIS A 715 27.96 14.11 -9.36
N THR A 716 28.93 14.39 -8.47
CA THR A 716 29.99 15.37 -8.72
C THR A 716 30.87 14.94 -9.87
N ILE A 717 31.29 13.68 -9.92
CA ILE A 717 32.15 13.21 -11.01
C ILE A 717 31.41 13.27 -12.36
N LEU A 718 30.14 12.83 -12.43
CA LEU A 718 29.32 12.96 -13.63
C LEU A 718 29.08 14.43 -14.01
N GLY A 719 28.92 15.31 -13.02
CA GLY A 719 28.80 16.75 -13.23
C GLY A 719 30.04 17.36 -13.89
N VAL A 720 31.24 16.95 -13.46
CA VAL A 720 32.50 17.38 -14.11
C VAL A 720 32.57 16.94 -15.56
N HIS A 721 32.04 15.75 -15.88
CA HIS A 721 32.02 15.22 -17.24
C HIS A 721 30.96 15.90 -18.13
N CYS A 722 29.76 16.14 -17.58
CA CYS A 722 28.58 16.57 -18.33
C CYS A 722 28.45 18.09 -18.47
N LEU A 723 28.99 18.88 -17.54
CA LEU A 723 28.76 20.32 -17.48
C LEU A 723 29.98 21.14 -17.97
N PRO A 724 29.75 22.28 -18.64
CA PRO A 724 30.83 23.24 -18.90
C PRO A 724 31.28 23.89 -17.57
N LEU A 725 32.54 24.34 -17.52
CA LEU A 725 33.19 24.86 -16.30
C LEU A 725 32.34 25.90 -15.56
N HIS A 726 31.75 26.87 -16.26
CA HIS A 726 30.94 27.92 -15.61
C HIS A 726 29.70 27.35 -14.90
N ASN A 727 28.98 26.41 -15.53
CA ASN A 727 27.81 25.77 -14.93
C ASN A 727 28.23 24.85 -13.78
N LEU A 728 29.32 24.09 -13.94
CA LEU A 728 29.85 23.25 -12.89
C LEU A 728 30.15 24.07 -11.63
N LEU A 729 30.85 25.21 -11.78
CA LEU A 729 31.17 26.10 -10.66
C LEU A 729 29.91 26.67 -10.03
N HIS A 730 28.92 27.08 -10.82
CA HIS A 730 27.64 27.56 -10.31
C HIS A 730 26.89 26.49 -9.50
N TYR A 731 26.90 25.24 -9.95
CA TYR A 731 26.28 24.10 -9.24
C TYR A 731 27.01 23.77 -7.93
N ILE A 732 28.34 23.93 -7.88
CA ILE A 732 29.13 23.79 -6.66
C ILE A 732 28.84 24.94 -5.69
N ASP A 733 28.84 26.18 -6.19
CA ASP A 733 28.65 27.39 -5.37
C ASP A 733 27.23 27.43 -4.75
N ASN A 734 26.22 26.93 -5.48
CA ASN A 734 24.85 26.78 -4.97
C ASN A 734 24.64 25.54 -4.07
N GLY A 735 25.67 24.70 -3.89
CA GLY A 735 25.61 23.48 -3.08
C GLY A 735 24.73 22.38 -3.66
N VAL A 736 24.55 22.33 -4.99
CA VAL A 736 23.92 21.21 -5.70
C VAL A 736 24.92 20.08 -5.87
N LEU A 737 26.16 20.39 -6.27
CA LEU A 737 27.26 19.44 -6.32
C LEU A 737 28.11 19.57 -5.07
N LEU A 738 28.12 18.53 -4.25
CA LEU A 738 28.91 18.50 -3.02
C LEU A 738 30.29 17.91 -3.31
N LEU A 739 31.31 18.71 -3.04
CA LEU A 739 32.71 18.29 -3.16
C LEU A 739 33.08 17.38 -1.97
N THR A 740 32.97 16.06 -2.19
CA THR A 740 33.43 15.06 -1.21
C THR A 740 34.94 14.84 -1.33
N GLU A 741 35.61 14.53 -0.22
CA GLU A 741 37.06 14.21 -0.22
C GLU A 741 37.36 13.07 -1.22
N THR A 742 36.53 12.03 -1.27
CA THR A 742 36.67 10.92 -2.23
C THR A 742 36.51 11.36 -3.68
N ALA A 743 35.56 12.27 -4.00
CA ALA A 743 35.40 12.77 -5.37
C ALA A 743 36.62 13.56 -5.80
N VAL A 744 37.12 14.45 -4.95
CA VAL A 744 38.25 15.29 -5.31
C VAL A 744 39.55 14.49 -5.32
N THR A 745 39.75 13.55 -4.39
CA THR A 745 40.91 12.65 -4.46
C THR A 745 40.91 11.80 -5.72
N ARG A 746 39.75 11.34 -6.22
CA ARG A 746 39.66 10.67 -7.53
C ARG A 746 39.93 11.59 -8.72
N LEU A 747 39.53 12.86 -8.65
CA LEU A 747 39.86 13.85 -9.68
C LEU A 747 41.35 14.21 -9.70
N MET A 748 42.06 13.96 -8.59
CA MET A 748 43.42 14.46 -8.36
C MET A 748 44.49 13.37 -8.37
N LYS A 749 44.14 12.10 -8.07
CA LYS A 749 45.08 10.98 -8.11
C LYS A 749 45.54 10.69 -9.53
N VAL A 750 46.85 10.76 -9.75
CA VAL A 750 47.56 10.22 -10.92
C VAL A 750 47.88 8.76 -10.61
N SER A 751 46.98 7.83 -10.92
CA SER A 751 47.21 6.40 -10.75
C SER A 751 46.68 5.67 -11.97
N ASN A 752 47.53 4.84 -12.58
CA ASN A 752 47.40 4.13 -13.86
C ASN A 752 46.14 3.26 -14.07
N PHE A 753 45.12 3.34 -13.21
CA PHE A 753 43.92 2.52 -13.33
C PHE A 753 42.59 3.27 -13.30
N LEU A 754 42.49 4.51 -12.80
CA LEU A 754 41.24 5.28 -12.84
C LEU A 754 41.51 6.79 -12.86
N VAL A 755 41.04 7.45 -13.93
CA VAL A 755 40.84 8.91 -14.08
C VAL A 755 42.10 9.73 -14.39
N ASP A 756 42.42 9.88 -15.67
CA ASP A 756 43.40 10.87 -16.17
C ASP A 756 42.69 12.20 -16.48
N LEU A 757 42.74 13.17 -15.55
CA LEU A 757 42.67 14.58 -15.94
C LEU A 757 44.09 15.03 -16.28
N ASP A 758 44.45 14.96 -17.55
CA ASP A 758 45.73 15.47 -18.06
C ASP A 758 45.95 16.91 -17.57
N ASN A 759 47.21 17.30 -17.30
CA ASN A 759 47.57 18.67 -16.92
C ASN A 759 47.55 19.63 -18.13
N THR A 760 46.49 19.57 -18.94
CA THR A 760 46.23 20.59 -19.96
C THR A 760 45.78 21.87 -19.27
N GLU A 761 46.06 23.04 -19.87
CA GLU A 761 45.72 24.35 -19.30
C GLU A 761 44.23 24.47 -18.89
N LYS A 762 43.34 23.78 -19.62
CA LYS A 762 41.90 23.72 -19.31
C LYS A 762 41.59 22.91 -18.05
N ASN A 763 42.24 21.75 -17.89
CA ASN A 763 42.04 20.86 -16.75
C ASN A 763 42.75 21.38 -15.50
N GLU A 764 43.88 22.07 -15.64
CA GLU A 764 44.53 22.78 -14.52
C GLU A 764 43.63 23.90 -14.00
N LYS A 765 43.04 24.72 -14.89
CA LYS A 765 42.04 25.73 -14.51
C LYS A 765 40.85 25.11 -13.75
N LEU A 766 40.37 23.95 -14.19
CA LEU A 766 39.33 23.20 -13.49
C LEU A 766 39.79 22.74 -12.09
N LYS A 767 40.95 22.07 -11.98
CA LYS A 767 41.51 21.60 -10.70
C LYS A 767 41.67 22.76 -9.71
N PHE A 768 42.29 23.87 -10.13
CA PHE A 768 42.43 25.07 -9.29
C PHE A 768 41.08 25.63 -8.85
N SER A 769 40.12 25.73 -9.77
CA SER A 769 38.79 26.29 -9.47
C SER A 769 38.01 25.46 -8.44
N ILE A 770 38.24 24.14 -8.39
CA ILE A 770 37.66 23.23 -7.40
C ILE A 770 38.41 23.33 -6.06
N ILE A 771 39.75 23.34 -6.06
CA ILE A 771 40.57 23.42 -4.83
C ILE A 771 40.27 24.68 -4.02
N VAL A 772 40.12 25.82 -4.69
CA VAL A 772 39.82 27.11 -4.03
C VAL A 772 38.49 27.09 -3.27
N ARG A 773 37.55 26.22 -3.67
CA ARG A 773 36.21 26.10 -3.06
C ARG A 773 36.15 25.06 -1.94
N LEU A 774 37.24 24.34 -1.67
CA LEU A 774 37.29 23.32 -0.62
C LEU A 774 37.58 23.93 0.75
N PRO A 775 37.05 23.32 1.83
CA PRO A 775 37.47 23.66 3.19
C PRO A 775 38.99 23.51 3.36
N PRO A 776 39.67 24.39 4.13
CA PRO A 776 41.13 24.44 4.23
C PRO A 776 41.79 23.11 4.62
N HIS A 777 41.13 22.33 5.48
CA HIS A 777 41.63 21.04 5.97
C HIS A 777 41.57 19.93 4.89
N ILE A 778 40.54 19.93 4.04
CA ILE A 778 40.41 19.00 2.90
C ILE A 778 41.33 19.44 1.76
N GLY A 779 41.37 20.75 1.47
CA GLY A 779 42.27 21.32 0.47
C GLY A 779 43.74 21.00 0.74
N GLN A 780 44.20 21.09 1.99
CA GLN A 780 45.58 20.74 2.35
C GLN A 780 45.92 19.25 2.13
N LYS A 781 45.00 18.33 2.42
CA LYS A 781 45.21 16.89 2.16
C LYS A 781 45.24 16.59 0.66
N ILE A 782 44.37 17.22 -0.10
CA ILE A 782 44.26 17.01 -1.56
C ILE A 782 45.43 17.64 -2.31
N CYS A 783 45.90 18.81 -1.89
CA CYS A 783 47.11 19.41 -2.45
C CYS A 783 48.33 18.48 -2.32
N ARG A 784 48.39 17.61 -1.30
CA ARG A 784 49.45 16.59 -1.16
C ARG A 784 49.35 15.44 -2.17
N LEU A 785 48.18 15.22 -2.77
CA LEU A 785 47.95 14.15 -3.74
C LEU A 785 48.18 14.57 -5.20
N TRP A 786 48.27 15.88 -5.46
CA TRP A 786 48.50 16.42 -6.80
C TRP A 786 49.97 16.81 -6.95
N ASP A 787 50.70 16.11 -7.81
CA ASP A 787 52.08 16.44 -8.16
C ASP A 787 52.11 17.63 -9.14
N HIS A 788 52.04 18.84 -8.60
CA HIS A 788 52.07 20.10 -9.36
C HIS A 788 53.04 21.08 -8.66
N PRO A 789 53.81 21.90 -9.40
CA PRO A 789 54.82 22.78 -8.81
C PRO A 789 54.27 23.72 -7.71
N MET A 790 53.02 24.18 -7.85
CA MET A 790 52.36 25.00 -6.82
C MET A 790 51.98 24.23 -5.56
N SER A 791 51.52 22.97 -5.66
CA SER A 791 51.21 22.17 -4.48
C SER A 791 52.48 21.80 -3.73
N SER A 792 53.53 21.37 -4.43
CA SER A 792 54.84 21.06 -3.85
C SER A 792 55.41 22.28 -3.12
N ASN A 793 55.32 23.48 -3.69
CA ASN A 793 55.75 24.72 -3.02
C ASN A 793 54.96 25.01 -1.72
N ILE A 794 53.63 24.84 -1.74
CA ILE A 794 52.79 25.04 -0.53
C ILE A 794 53.14 24.00 0.56
N ILE A 795 53.38 22.74 0.18
CA ILE A 795 53.76 21.67 1.11
C ILE A 795 55.13 21.98 1.73
N SER A 796 56.13 22.30 0.92
CA SER A 796 57.48 22.65 1.37
C SER A 796 57.47 23.88 2.30
N ARG A 797 56.70 24.93 1.98
CA ARG A 797 56.56 26.11 2.85
C ARG A 797 55.90 25.79 4.19
N ASN A 798 54.87 24.95 4.20
CA ASN A 798 54.20 24.53 5.44
C ASN A 798 55.06 23.59 6.29
N HIS A 799 55.92 22.77 5.66
CA HIS A 799 56.90 21.93 6.34
C HIS A 799 57.98 22.77 7.01
N VAL A 800 58.61 23.67 6.24
CA VAL A 800 59.59 24.64 6.74
C VAL A 800 59.01 25.50 7.86
N LYS A 801 57.78 26.00 7.71
CA LYS A 801 57.11 26.80 8.75
C LYS A 801 56.95 26.02 10.05
N ARG A 802 56.61 24.72 9.99
CA ARG A 802 56.50 23.86 11.17
C ARG A 802 57.86 23.62 11.82
N LEU A 803 58.88 23.28 11.04
CA LEU A 803 60.24 23.05 11.56
C LEU A 803 60.85 24.30 12.18
N LEU A 804 60.61 25.47 11.61
CA LEU A 804 61.16 26.74 12.11
C LEU A 804 60.31 27.38 13.22
N GLN A 805 59.08 26.93 13.46
CA GLN A 805 58.21 27.46 14.52
C GLN A 805 58.74 27.15 15.92
N ASP A 806 59.33 25.97 16.11
CA ASP A 806 59.91 25.54 17.40
C ASP A 806 61.44 25.72 17.45
N TYR A 807 62.03 26.31 16.41
CA TYR A 807 63.47 26.52 16.33
C TYR A 807 63.91 27.71 17.19
N SER A 808 64.40 27.42 18.39
CA SER A 808 65.17 28.40 19.17
C SER A 808 66.59 28.49 18.59
N LYS A 809 67.03 29.71 18.25
CA LYS A 809 68.40 29.96 17.77
C LYS A 809 69.41 29.53 18.83
N GLN A 810 69.96 28.32 18.73
CA GLN A 810 71.25 28.03 19.32
C GLN A 810 72.35 28.32 18.30
N PRO A 811 73.42 29.04 18.66
CA PRO A 811 74.54 29.26 17.76
C PRO A 811 75.26 27.94 17.53
N ARG A 812 75.25 27.42 16.29
CA ARG A 812 76.09 26.29 15.93
C ARG A 812 77.55 26.74 15.85
N SER A 813 78.42 26.02 16.55
CA SER A 813 79.86 26.08 16.35
C SER A 813 80.17 25.51 14.96
N SER A 814 80.73 26.36 14.11
CA SER A 814 81.22 26.00 12.78
C SER A 814 82.32 24.94 12.86
N VAL A 815 82.01 23.71 12.47
CA VAL A 815 82.99 22.82 11.84
C VAL A 815 82.33 22.29 10.58
N MET A 816 82.59 22.99 9.46
CA MET A 816 82.24 22.45 8.15
C MET A 816 83.24 21.34 7.85
N ASP A 817 82.78 20.09 7.93
CA ASP A 817 83.55 18.98 7.37
C ASP A 817 83.42 19.06 5.85
N LYS A 818 84.52 19.48 5.22
CA LYS A 818 84.67 19.57 3.77
C LYS A 818 84.70 18.16 3.19
N SER A 819 83.55 17.61 2.80
CA SER A 819 83.54 16.60 1.74
C SER A 819 82.21 16.60 0.98
N SER A 820 82.34 16.78 -0.34
CA SER A 820 81.33 16.77 -1.41
C SER A 820 80.21 17.83 -1.39
N PHE A 821 80.49 19.02 -1.91
CA PHE A 821 79.45 19.95 -2.39
C PHE A 821 79.49 20.06 -3.92
N SER A 822 78.35 19.79 -4.56
CA SER A 822 77.99 20.43 -5.82
C SER A 822 77.92 21.95 -5.57
N LEU A 823 78.60 22.73 -6.41
CA LEU A 823 78.76 24.19 -6.28
C LEU A 823 77.55 25.00 -6.78
N GLU A 824 76.42 24.35 -7.04
CA GLU A 824 75.19 25.02 -7.50
C GLU A 824 74.31 25.39 -6.29
N PHE A 825 73.93 26.67 -6.19
CA PHE A 825 73.01 27.26 -5.21
C PHE A 825 73.44 27.25 -3.72
N LEU A 826 74.56 27.90 -3.38
CA LEU A 826 75.08 28.11 -2.00
C LEU A 826 74.02 28.49 -0.93
N PRO A 827 73.09 29.45 -1.16
CA PRO A 827 72.08 29.80 -0.15
C PRO A 827 71.06 28.69 0.08
N LEU A 828 70.74 27.90 -0.96
CA LEU A 828 69.83 26.77 -0.86
C LEU A 828 70.52 25.64 -0.09
N ASN A 829 71.76 25.30 -0.43
CA ASN A 829 72.53 24.23 0.23
C ASN A 829 72.67 24.48 1.74
N TYR A 830 72.99 25.72 2.13
CA TYR A 830 73.06 26.12 3.55
C TYR A 830 71.71 26.00 4.25
N PHE A 831 70.61 26.36 3.57
CA PHE A 831 69.27 26.26 4.12
C PHE A 831 68.81 24.80 4.27
N ILE A 832 69.13 23.94 3.30
CA ILE A 832 68.85 22.51 3.33
C ILE A 832 69.65 21.83 4.46
N GLU A 833 70.91 22.18 4.67
CA GLU A 833 71.71 21.72 5.83
C GLU A 833 71.09 22.10 7.17
N ILE A 834 70.53 23.31 7.29
CA ILE A 834 69.84 23.71 8.52
C ILE A 834 68.61 22.82 8.73
N LEU A 835 67.84 22.55 7.68
CA LEU A 835 66.63 21.72 7.76
C LEU A 835 66.94 20.26 8.09
N THR A 836 67.87 19.60 7.39
CA THR A 836 68.27 18.20 7.68
C THR A 836 68.73 18.02 9.11
N ASP A 837 69.42 19.03 9.64
CA ASP A 837 70.04 18.97 10.95
C ASP A 837 69.04 19.33 12.08
N VAL A 838 67.91 19.97 11.75
CA VAL A 838 66.73 20.11 12.63
C VAL A 838 65.87 18.84 12.60
N GLU A 839 65.74 18.20 11.43
CA GLU A 839 65.02 16.93 11.24
C GLU A 839 65.70 15.77 11.99
N SER A 840 67.05 15.70 11.97
CA SER A 840 67.84 14.69 12.68
C SER A 840 67.79 14.82 14.21
N SER A 841 67.61 16.05 14.71
CA SER A 841 67.62 16.38 16.15
C SER A 841 66.31 16.06 16.87
N ASN A 842 65.20 15.84 16.14
CA ASN A 842 63.86 15.62 16.72
C ASN A 842 63.13 14.42 16.07
N PRO A 843 63.55 13.17 16.33
CA PRO A 843 62.90 11.97 15.79
C PRO A 843 61.47 11.73 16.32
N ALA A 844 61.08 12.35 17.44
CA ALA A 844 59.74 12.20 18.03
C ALA A 844 58.63 12.94 17.25
N LEU A 845 58.96 13.98 16.48
CA LEU A 845 58.01 14.69 15.60
C LEU A 845 57.64 13.88 14.35
N TYR A 846 58.44 12.87 14.00
CA TYR A 846 58.26 12.00 12.84
C TYR A 846 57.44 10.73 13.12
N ALA A 847 57.17 10.40 14.39
CA ALA A 847 56.61 9.09 14.76
C ALA A 847 55.07 9.00 14.78
N PHE A 848 54.32 10.11 14.67
CA PHE A 848 52.87 10.12 14.96
C PHE A 848 51.92 10.27 13.75
N GLU A 849 52.42 10.42 12.53
CA GLU A 849 51.57 10.42 11.34
C GLU A 849 52.24 9.56 10.26
N GLY A 850 51.64 8.41 9.92
CA GLY A 850 52.04 7.60 8.77
C GLY A 850 51.79 8.35 7.46
N HIS A 851 52.69 9.27 7.13
CA HIS A 851 52.62 10.18 6.00
C HIS A 851 53.88 10.08 5.15
N ASP A 852 53.68 10.04 3.84
CA ASP A 852 54.71 9.93 2.80
C ASP A 852 55.86 10.93 2.97
N ASN A 853 57.06 10.47 2.60
CA ASN A 853 58.39 11.09 2.71
C ASN A 853 58.46 12.57 2.23
N VAL A 854 58.19 13.54 3.12
CA VAL A 854 58.56 14.95 2.91
C VAL A 854 59.79 15.23 3.76
N ASP A 855 60.97 15.25 3.14
CA ASP A 855 62.27 15.53 3.75
C ASP A 855 62.87 16.85 3.22
N ALA A 856 63.98 17.29 3.81
CA ALA A 856 64.71 18.45 3.31
C ALA A 856 65.07 18.34 1.80
N LYS A 857 65.28 17.12 1.28
CA LYS A 857 65.54 16.88 -0.14
C LYS A 857 64.33 17.17 -1.03
N PHE A 858 63.12 16.84 -0.60
CA PHE A 858 61.88 17.23 -1.28
C PHE A 858 61.71 18.77 -1.32
N VAL A 859 62.12 19.48 -0.27
CA VAL A 859 62.12 20.96 -0.23
C VAL A 859 63.10 21.55 -1.24
N GLU A 860 64.29 20.95 -1.38
CA GLU A 860 65.29 21.32 -2.38
C GLU A 860 64.75 21.14 -3.81
N GLU A 861 64.21 19.96 -4.12
CA GLU A 861 63.64 19.64 -5.43
C GLU A 861 62.46 20.56 -5.79
N ALA A 862 61.60 20.88 -4.83
CA ALA A 862 60.49 21.80 -5.03
C ALA A 862 60.96 23.25 -5.28
N ALA A 863 61.99 23.71 -4.55
CA ALA A 863 62.57 25.05 -4.74
C ALA A 863 63.27 25.19 -6.10
N LEU A 864 64.00 24.16 -6.52
CA LEU A 864 64.66 24.11 -7.83
C LEU A 864 63.64 24.10 -8.96
N LYS A 865 62.60 23.24 -8.91
CA LYS A 865 61.49 23.19 -9.87
C LYS A 865 60.75 24.52 -9.99
N HIS A 866 60.51 25.20 -8.87
CA HIS A 866 59.85 26.51 -8.87
C HIS A 866 60.71 27.60 -9.52
N THR A 867 62.02 27.56 -9.27
CA THR A 867 62.98 28.51 -9.82
C THR A 867 63.17 28.31 -11.33
N THR A 868 63.25 27.07 -11.80
CA THR A 868 63.28 26.74 -13.25
C THR A 868 62.01 27.21 -13.96
N MET A 869 60.84 26.98 -13.35
CA MET A 869 59.56 27.49 -13.88
C MET A 869 59.52 29.02 -13.98
N LEU A 870 60.03 29.75 -12.98
CA LEU A 870 60.07 31.22 -13.00
C LEU A 870 61.05 31.77 -14.04
N LEU A 871 62.13 31.04 -14.31
CA LEU A 871 63.15 31.41 -15.29
C LEU A 871 62.80 30.96 -16.72
N GLY A 872 61.74 30.16 -16.90
CA GLY A 872 61.33 29.62 -18.20
C GLY A 872 62.33 28.64 -18.82
N LEU A 873 63.11 27.95 -17.96
CA LEU A 873 64.19 27.04 -18.33
C LEU A 873 63.74 25.58 -18.41
#